data_AF-A0A430M0B1-F1
#
_entry.id   AF-A0A430M0B1-F1
#
_cell.length_a   1.000
_cell.length_b   1.000
_cell.length_c   1.000
_cell.angle_alpha   90.00
_cell.angle_beta   90.00
_cell.angle_gamma   90.00
#
_symmetry.space_group_name_H-M   'P 1'
#
loop_
_entity.id
_entity.type
_entity.pdbx_description
1 polymer ?
#
loop_
_entity_poly.entity_id
_entity_poly.type
_entity_poly.pdbx_seq_one_letter_code
_entity_poly.pdbx_strand_id
1 'polypeptide(L)'
;MSPPQLYWRKFTRNGTFDQDNLADSKFLAENFTDFFGRWLQEGDNSKVSTCHDLVMKFWDGNNNHPKYDVNTFAVADAGWFSRKKRPDWTWLTSSLRFLTVVKLNHKESISTSPDEWTLFIVGSSRPTNKYKFLQRHTFEKETPAEYQAWNYFGHSRDAFGDASYLGPFNGHVNGACIMKELHEPWMHWLGNETSSFKNALSPDDVKEFQNLPWITLEDDDPLSAINTNPGDLEDDIKRGVDRWFDTRRLLDYFSSTGQIKENPSNLPRWVAHLFLTTTINIGSALSNGSGGKYILPPNHLYDSELLSTVSTNLMPKLPQILFDESDYKQAVKNLQLCILVSADDGEEADITLPWNFLGGDRRDDPKLENLRFMKLQENSEGLSPFNILHASHEDALGVQKMQSIQKLPDSNSTAPESFIGLFSAQTFNAIMMVDFWNPIYSWKRGILMQYVPLDTRFDGKQYDLDARFIEKVKSSPNAKITDTPEYEFLQLLNAKPETHQKAILAYFEAIQARMKKDPVGTLEDYLTLAESRRRIYRPLPLDEFGPTMPFALKYPDPNVPMYLEMTPNGTTRDIPPRGRTFLSKWTSTLSGVDPQILPSKEDEPSQAPVAIDALPKPSGLAAPCQATTSQGGPGPTKGCPFMSTKSTAKITNANDPAKVASVPLTPKKSPTWTDDILPLIQAPYWVSGDPAKRGQGWIAMMIKWGNWNLASYDDVKERAVSIYRHLRTTSMPITGNPQNYWPEEALEMFRNWVNAGFPRDSSDSPSPEILIPKPIDALETFKIRRDIMSLSREELAVYQSKLDDILQVGALGSKWQELGQLHAYWCLHYQEATFLWHRAYLLYVEKLIGFPIPYWNGYASEAADPTSSFAGIPPMFLEDKYIHPVDKSERPNPLKFALALNGHSKSGKGEFVTRSSTLTEGPSSRHWKRTIGLFKLYHRQIDHALRQSTYTSSHTAENSGVPWAYITTFSDHQKNKLYPYRFDFDGLFEQVHDNFHGWVGPDMADNTYTAFDPIFLSYHANMDRLAGIFIDAHPESQFTSGFPLQPFINNGTDISYHDPRRWCYTTIGDMAKDTRSLGYMYAAPASPDAVTPPSAAERGILSPRATGGRAISLPPGILGQPEAKQGNGAIKPTTASLVEKEPSVVFTEVGCTTSSYRIDVFTAGAQSLVPDVTTNPDFIGQVTRIGMGRGRQGDGPPNSGRCRKPAATRVLPAGEFKEKLSEGSDVKIVVTNLETGEEVAEQEYVKMPGFTPKVVWLAE
;
A
#
# COMPACT_ATOMS: atom_id res chain seq x y z
N MET A 1 -5.19 -28.80 40.43
CA MET A 1 -4.25 -28.66 39.30
C MET A 1 -4.35 -27.23 38.79
N SER A 2 -3.29 -26.67 38.22
CA SER A 2 -3.39 -25.41 37.47
C SER A 2 -4.17 -25.64 36.18
N PRO A 3 -4.95 -24.67 35.68
CA PRO A 3 -5.58 -24.80 34.36
C PRO A 3 -4.51 -24.88 33.25
N PRO A 4 -4.77 -25.59 32.14
CA PRO A 4 -3.83 -25.73 31.04
C PRO A 4 -3.62 -24.37 30.34
N GLN A 5 -2.36 -23.99 30.13
CA GLN A 5 -2.00 -22.73 29.46
C GLN A 5 -2.02 -22.91 27.94
N LEU A 6 -3.23 -22.86 27.39
CA LEU A 6 -3.53 -22.91 25.96
C LEU A 6 -3.81 -21.49 25.46
N TYR A 7 -3.37 -21.18 24.24
CA TYR A 7 -3.47 -19.87 23.61
C TYR A 7 -4.16 -19.97 22.25
N TRP A 8 -4.56 -18.82 21.70
CA TRP A 8 -5.06 -18.70 20.33
C TRP A 8 -4.53 -17.42 19.65
N ARG A 9 -4.23 -17.52 18.36
CA ARG A 9 -3.73 -16.42 17.55
C ARG A 9 -4.86 -15.63 16.90
N LYS A 10 -4.79 -14.31 17.04
CA LYS A 10 -5.58 -13.35 16.27
C LYS A 10 -4.71 -12.71 15.20
N PHE A 11 -5.04 -12.96 13.93
CA PHE A 11 -4.37 -12.32 12.80
C PHE A 11 -4.77 -10.86 12.64
N THR A 12 -3.85 -9.99 12.23
CA THR A 12 -4.08 -8.52 12.20
C THR A 12 -4.47 -7.95 10.83
N ARG A 13 -4.16 -8.65 9.72
CA ARG A 13 -4.42 -8.21 8.33
C ARG A 13 -3.92 -6.79 7.99
N ASN A 14 -2.85 -6.31 8.63
CA ASN A 14 -2.44 -4.90 8.50
C ASN A 14 -0.93 -4.63 8.60
N GLY A 15 -0.08 -5.67 8.55
CA GLY A 15 1.37 -5.55 8.65
C GLY A 15 1.92 -5.33 10.07
N THR A 16 1.08 -5.39 11.11
CA THR A 16 1.52 -5.46 12.51
C THR A 16 1.53 -6.92 13.00
N PHE A 17 2.35 -7.23 14.02
CA PHE A 17 2.46 -8.58 14.55
C PHE A 17 1.12 -9.16 15.02
N ASP A 18 0.89 -10.44 14.69
CA ASP A 18 -0.24 -11.22 15.19
C ASP A 18 -0.24 -11.30 16.73
N GLN A 19 -1.43 -11.45 17.32
CA GLN A 19 -1.62 -11.40 18.76
C GLN A 19 -2.00 -12.76 19.32
N ASP A 20 -1.13 -13.33 20.15
CA ASP A 20 -1.40 -14.58 20.87
C ASP A 20 -2.09 -14.27 22.20
N ASN A 21 -3.32 -14.77 22.36
CA ASN A 21 -4.19 -14.51 23.49
C ASN A 21 -4.37 -15.80 24.31
N LEU A 22 -4.40 -15.72 25.64
CA LEU A 22 -4.71 -16.88 26.47
C LEU A 22 -6.16 -17.34 26.19
N ALA A 23 -6.37 -18.63 25.97
CA ALA A 23 -7.68 -19.19 25.71
C ALA A 23 -8.50 -19.26 27.02
N ASP A 24 -9.63 -18.57 27.06
CA ASP A 24 -10.57 -18.67 28.19
C ASP A 24 -11.42 -19.94 28.10
N SER A 25 -12.17 -20.25 29.16
CA SER A 25 -13.02 -21.44 29.22
C SER A 25 -14.13 -21.48 28.17
N LYS A 26 -14.52 -20.34 27.59
CA LYS A 26 -15.48 -20.28 26.48
C LYS A 26 -14.78 -20.64 25.17
N PHE A 27 -13.62 -20.03 24.89
CA PHE A 27 -12.83 -20.32 23.69
C PHE A 27 -12.46 -21.81 23.61
N LEU A 28 -12.04 -22.41 24.73
CA LEU A 28 -11.73 -23.84 24.81
C LEU A 28 -12.95 -24.72 24.52
N ALA A 29 -14.11 -24.40 25.10
CA ALA A 29 -15.35 -25.15 24.88
C ALA A 29 -15.91 -25.02 23.45
N GLU A 30 -15.62 -23.91 22.76
CA GLU A 30 -16.08 -23.65 21.38
C GLU A 30 -15.11 -24.20 20.30
N ASN A 31 -13.79 -24.23 20.57
CA ASN A 31 -12.77 -24.49 19.54
C ASN A 31 -11.92 -25.75 19.77
N PHE A 32 -11.67 -26.15 21.03
CA PHE A 32 -10.86 -27.32 21.36
C PHE A 32 -11.72 -28.59 21.50
N THR A 33 -12.63 -28.82 20.54
CA THR A 33 -13.72 -29.82 20.63
C THR A 33 -13.39 -31.19 20.03
N ASP A 34 -12.39 -31.29 19.17
CA ASP A 34 -11.95 -32.57 18.59
C ASP A 34 -11.26 -33.50 19.63
N PHE A 35 -10.70 -34.62 19.20
CA PHE A 35 -9.99 -35.53 20.11
C PHE A 35 -8.74 -34.86 20.74
N PHE A 36 -7.90 -34.21 19.93
CA PHE A 36 -6.63 -33.65 20.36
C PHE A 36 -6.83 -32.37 21.19
N GLY A 37 -7.78 -31.52 20.80
CA GLY A 37 -8.16 -30.34 21.57
C GLY A 37 -8.69 -30.69 22.97
N ARG A 38 -9.45 -31.78 23.11
CA ARG A 38 -9.86 -32.32 24.42
C ARG A 38 -8.69 -32.94 25.17
N TRP A 39 -7.87 -33.77 24.52
CA TRP A 39 -6.69 -34.39 25.11
C TRP A 39 -5.69 -33.38 25.69
N LEU A 40 -5.48 -32.23 25.03
CA LEU A 40 -4.65 -31.13 25.54
C LEU A 40 -5.17 -30.51 26.85
N GLN A 41 -6.48 -30.59 27.12
CA GLN A 41 -7.09 -30.09 28.36
C GLN A 41 -7.02 -31.09 29.52
N GLU A 42 -6.59 -32.34 29.26
CA GLU A 42 -6.53 -33.40 30.28
C GLU A 42 -5.21 -33.39 31.06
N GLY A 43 -5.32 -33.15 32.37
CA GLY A 43 -4.23 -33.31 33.33
C GLY A 43 -3.02 -32.41 33.03
N ASP A 44 -1.93 -33.03 32.58
CA ASP A 44 -0.65 -32.39 32.30
C ASP A 44 -0.26 -32.45 30.80
N ASN A 45 -1.18 -32.87 29.91
CA ASN A 45 -0.88 -33.06 28.49
C ASN A 45 -0.46 -31.78 27.77
N SER A 46 -0.99 -30.61 28.16
CA SER A 46 -0.56 -29.30 27.63
C SER A 46 0.92 -28.95 27.90
N LYS A 47 1.64 -29.73 28.73
CA LYS A 47 3.07 -29.53 29.01
C LYS A 47 4.00 -30.27 28.04
N VAL A 48 3.46 -31.13 27.17
CA VAL A 48 4.22 -31.78 26.10
C VAL A 48 4.78 -30.70 25.17
N SER A 49 6.11 -30.69 24.99
CA SER A 49 6.82 -29.60 24.29
C SER A 49 7.87 -30.06 23.27
N THR A 50 7.95 -31.36 22.95
CA THR A 50 8.80 -31.89 21.87
C THR A 50 8.02 -32.86 21.00
N CYS A 51 8.48 -33.09 19.76
CA CYS A 51 7.85 -34.03 18.84
C CYS A 51 7.99 -35.47 19.34
N HIS A 52 9.13 -35.83 19.92
CA HIS A 52 9.33 -37.12 20.55
C HIS A 52 8.36 -37.32 21.72
N ASP A 53 8.27 -36.38 22.66
CA ASP A 53 7.36 -36.49 23.81
C ASP A 53 5.89 -36.62 23.37
N LEU A 54 5.49 -35.99 22.25
CA LEU A 54 4.14 -36.12 21.72
C LEU A 54 3.89 -37.49 21.08
N VAL A 55 4.77 -37.96 20.19
CA VAL A 55 4.60 -39.28 19.56
C VAL A 55 4.62 -40.38 20.62
N MET A 56 5.46 -40.24 21.65
CA MET A 56 5.51 -41.17 22.80
C MET A 56 4.26 -41.16 23.69
N LYS A 57 3.26 -40.29 23.47
CA LYS A 57 1.92 -40.38 24.10
C LYS A 57 0.97 -41.34 23.37
N PHE A 58 1.32 -41.74 22.15
CA PHE A 58 0.55 -42.65 21.30
C PHE A 58 1.33 -43.92 20.94
N TRP A 59 2.65 -43.91 21.12
CA TRP A 59 3.53 -45.05 20.88
C TRP A 59 3.50 -46.07 22.03
N ASP A 60 2.68 -47.12 21.88
CA ASP A 60 2.65 -48.26 22.81
C ASP A 60 3.86 -49.22 22.64
N GLY A 61 4.76 -48.97 21.68
CA GLY A 61 5.89 -49.83 21.34
C GLY A 61 5.49 -51.20 20.79
N ASN A 62 6.38 -52.19 20.89
CA ASN A 62 6.16 -53.56 20.40
C ASN A 62 5.20 -54.39 21.31
N ASN A 63 4.16 -53.74 21.86
CA ASN A 63 3.05 -54.45 22.50
C ASN A 63 2.26 -55.23 21.45
N ASN A 64 1.87 -56.48 21.75
CA ASN A 64 1.13 -57.34 20.81
C ASN A 64 -0.25 -56.77 20.41
N HIS A 65 -0.79 -55.83 21.19
CA HIS A 65 -2.08 -55.17 20.95
C HIS A 65 -1.94 -53.67 21.28
N PRO A 66 -1.30 -52.87 20.41
CA PRO A 66 -1.22 -51.43 20.63
C PRO A 66 -2.61 -50.80 20.43
N LYS A 67 -2.90 -49.73 21.16
CA LYS A 67 -4.17 -48.99 21.05
C LYS A 67 -4.21 -48.13 19.79
N TYR A 68 -3.06 -47.63 19.37
CA TYR A 68 -2.90 -46.75 18.21
C TYR A 68 -1.97 -47.39 17.19
N ASP A 69 -2.24 -47.10 15.91
CA ASP A 69 -1.30 -47.28 14.81
C ASP A 69 -0.58 -45.95 14.59
N VAL A 70 0.76 -45.99 14.46
CA VAL A 70 1.65 -44.82 14.48
C VAL A 70 2.66 -44.96 13.35
N ASN A 71 2.30 -44.42 12.19
CA ASN A 71 3.05 -44.55 10.93
C ASN A 71 3.81 -43.26 10.63
N THR A 72 5.14 -43.30 10.48
CA THR A 72 5.95 -42.08 10.25
C THR A 72 6.56 -42.06 8.87
N PHE A 73 6.42 -40.95 8.15
CA PHE A 73 7.05 -40.66 6.87
C PHE A 73 8.13 -39.58 7.04
N ALA A 74 9.07 -39.48 6.09
CA ALA A 74 10.09 -38.44 6.07
C ALA A 74 10.17 -37.74 4.69
N VAL A 75 10.31 -36.42 4.72
CA VAL A 75 10.49 -35.54 3.55
C VAL A 75 11.72 -34.65 3.78
N ALA A 76 12.56 -34.41 2.78
CA ALA A 76 13.78 -33.63 2.96
C ALA A 76 14.20 -32.79 1.74
N ASP A 77 14.22 -31.47 1.96
CA ASP A 77 14.88 -30.49 1.09
C ASP A 77 16.33 -30.92 0.80
N ALA A 78 16.63 -31.13 -0.48
CA ALA A 78 17.92 -31.64 -0.95
C ALA A 78 18.37 -32.94 -0.24
N GLY A 79 17.46 -33.84 0.15
CA GLY A 79 17.77 -35.13 0.79
C GLY A 79 18.66 -36.08 -0.03
N TRP A 80 18.82 -35.82 -1.33
CA TRP A 80 19.77 -36.46 -2.24
C TRP A 80 21.21 -35.92 -2.13
N PHE A 81 21.41 -34.78 -1.47
CA PHE A 81 22.71 -34.12 -1.35
C PHE A 81 23.64 -34.92 -0.43
N SER A 82 24.84 -35.23 -0.91
CA SER A 82 25.82 -35.98 -0.13
C SER A 82 26.79 -35.03 0.55
N ARG A 83 26.70 -34.90 1.89
CA ARG A 83 27.66 -34.11 2.70
C ARG A 83 29.12 -34.54 2.46
N LYS A 84 29.34 -35.81 2.07
CA LYS A 84 30.67 -36.34 1.70
C LYS A 84 31.31 -35.64 0.49
N LYS A 85 30.52 -34.96 -0.37
CA LYS A 85 31.02 -34.19 -1.52
C LYS A 85 31.39 -32.74 -1.17
N ARG A 86 30.79 -32.17 -0.12
CA ARG A 86 31.08 -30.83 0.42
C ARG A 86 31.06 -30.88 1.95
N PRO A 87 32.09 -31.46 2.60
CA PRO A 87 32.17 -31.52 4.07
C PRO A 87 32.37 -30.13 4.70
N ASP A 88 32.75 -29.14 3.89
CA ASP A 88 32.79 -27.71 4.20
C ASP A 88 31.39 -27.10 4.41
N TRP A 89 30.36 -27.59 3.71
CA TRP A 89 28.97 -27.11 3.80
C TRP A 89 28.26 -27.66 5.06
N THR A 90 28.79 -27.30 6.22
CA THR A 90 28.21 -27.60 7.54
C THR A 90 26.96 -26.77 7.82
N TRP A 91 26.88 -25.54 7.29
CA TRP A 91 25.70 -24.68 7.33
C TRP A 91 24.49 -25.25 6.58
N LEU A 92 24.73 -26.07 5.53
CA LEU A 92 23.64 -26.66 4.74
C LEU A 92 22.88 -27.69 5.58
N THR A 93 21.80 -27.25 6.22
CA THR A 93 20.82 -28.13 6.85
C THR A 93 19.77 -28.54 5.81
N SER A 94 19.93 -29.73 5.24
CA SER A 94 18.84 -30.44 4.56
C SER A 94 17.63 -30.44 5.49
N SER A 95 16.54 -29.78 5.08
CA SER A 95 15.38 -29.53 5.94
C SER A 95 14.47 -30.76 6.01
N LEU A 96 15.03 -31.84 6.53
CA LEU A 96 14.34 -33.07 6.89
C LEU A 96 13.23 -32.75 7.89
N ARG A 97 12.00 -33.12 7.53
CA ARG A 97 10.80 -33.07 8.38
C ARG A 97 10.23 -34.49 8.49
N PHE A 98 9.67 -34.81 9.65
CA PHE A 98 8.94 -36.05 9.89
C PHE A 98 7.44 -35.77 9.92
N LEU A 99 6.65 -36.68 9.35
CA LEU A 99 5.19 -36.66 9.42
C LEU A 99 4.72 -37.98 10.03
N THR A 100 4.31 -37.96 11.29
CA THR A 100 3.73 -39.11 11.98
C THR A 100 2.21 -39.05 11.92
N VAL A 101 1.60 -40.07 11.31
CA VAL A 101 0.16 -40.29 11.26
C VAL A 101 -0.23 -41.23 12.41
N VAL A 102 -1.02 -40.72 13.35
CA VAL A 102 -1.57 -41.49 14.47
C VAL A 102 -3.05 -41.74 14.24
N LYS A 103 -3.49 -43.00 14.32
CA LYS A 103 -4.90 -43.40 14.24
C LYS A 103 -5.19 -44.53 15.24
N LEU A 104 -6.47 -44.87 15.45
CA LEU A 104 -6.83 -46.04 16.24
C LEU A 104 -6.37 -47.33 15.53
N ASN A 105 -5.80 -48.28 16.27
CA ASN A 105 -5.31 -49.53 15.68
C ASN A 105 -6.48 -50.32 15.03
N HIS A 106 -6.19 -50.95 13.89
CA HIS A 106 -7.15 -51.65 13.02
C HIS A 106 -8.30 -50.77 12.50
N LYS A 107 -8.19 -49.43 12.52
CA LYS A 107 -9.16 -48.49 11.94
C LYS A 107 -8.64 -47.82 10.68
N GLU A 108 -9.59 -47.34 9.89
CA GLU A 108 -9.28 -46.51 8.73
C GLU A 108 -8.83 -45.10 9.19
N SER A 109 -7.81 -44.58 8.52
CA SER A 109 -7.41 -43.19 8.60
C SER A 109 -8.53 -42.25 8.13
N ILE A 110 -8.70 -41.12 8.83
CA ILE A 110 -9.66 -40.04 8.54
C ILE A 110 -11.11 -40.57 8.42
N SER A 111 -11.47 -41.54 9.25
CA SER A 111 -12.79 -42.21 9.30
C SER A 111 -13.99 -41.24 9.33
N THR A 112 -15.13 -41.68 8.81
CA THR A 112 -16.42 -40.97 8.91
C THR A 112 -17.16 -41.23 10.22
N SER A 113 -16.67 -42.15 11.06
CA SER A 113 -17.22 -42.40 12.39
C SER A 113 -16.81 -41.29 13.38
N PRO A 114 -17.74 -40.70 14.16
CA PRO A 114 -17.42 -39.59 15.08
C PRO A 114 -16.56 -40.01 16.29
N ASP A 115 -16.47 -41.31 16.56
CA ASP A 115 -15.61 -41.89 17.61
C ASP A 115 -14.20 -42.23 17.12
N GLU A 116 -13.94 -42.10 15.81
CA GLU A 116 -12.66 -42.41 15.17
C GLU A 116 -11.98 -41.13 14.68
N TRP A 117 -10.66 -41.08 14.77
CA TRP A 117 -9.88 -39.88 14.47
C TRP A 117 -8.51 -40.23 13.88
N THR A 118 -7.86 -39.24 13.29
CA THR A 118 -6.48 -39.33 12.82
C THR A 118 -5.78 -38.00 13.10
N LEU A 119 -4.60 -38.09 13.72
CA LEU A 119 -3.77 -36.96 14.12
C LEU A 119 -2.49 -36.97 13.29
N PHE A 120 -2.26 -35.89 12.54
CA PHE A 120 -1.04 -35.67 11.79
C PHE A 120 -0.09 -34.83 12.63
N ILE A 121 1.05 -35.41 13.01
CA ILE A 121 2.11 -34.74 13.77
C ILE A 121 3.26 -34.44 12.82
N VAL A 122 3.46 -33.17 12.47
CA VAL A 122 4.64 -32.72 11.72
C VAL A 122 5.72 -32.29 12.72
N GLY A 123 6.94 -32.79 12.55
CA GLY A 123 8.12 -32.45 13.34
C GLY A 123 9.32 -32.08 12.48
N SER A 124 10.26 -31.32 13.03
CA SER A 124 11.55 -31.06 12.38
C SER A 124 12.56 -32.20 12.58
N SER A 125 13.71 -32.11 11.91
CA SER A 125 14.89 -32.95 12.11
C SER A 125 15.48 -32.95 13.52
N ARG A 126 14.95 -32.17 14.47
CA ARG A 126 15.33 -32.16 15.89
C ARG A 126 14.13 -32.51 16.78
N PRO A 127 13.58 -33.72 16.67
CA PRO A 127 12.33 -34.11 17.34
C PRO A 127 12.40 -34.07 18.87
N THR A 128 13.61 -34.13 19.47
CA THR A 128 13.82 -34.00 20.93
C THR A 128 13.95 -32.55 21.42
N ASN A 129 14.03 -31.57 20.50
CA ASN A 129 14.36 -30.19 20.85
C ASN A 129 13.10 -29.32 20.96
N LYS A 130 12.80 -28.86 22.19
CA LYS A 130 11.61 -28.05 22.50
C LYS A 130 11.53 -26.70 21.77
N TYR A 131 12.63 -26.20 21.23
CA TYR A 131 12.67 -24.96 20.43
C TYR A 131 12.55 -25.23 18.91
N LYS A 132 12.35 -26.49 18.51
CA LYS A 132 12.28 -26.95 17.12
C LYS A 132 11.10 -27.88 16.85
N PHE A 133 10.15 -28.00 17.79
CA PHE A 133 8.99 -28.89 17.71
C PHE A 133 8.22 -28.71 16.38
N LEU A 134 7.61 -27.54 16.16
CA LEU A 134 7.35 -27.03 14.82
C LEU A 134 7.24 -25.49 14.78
N GLN A 135 7.61 -24.92 13.63
CA GLN A 135 7.49 -23.53 13.15
C GLN A 135 7.55 -22.36 14.18
N ARG A 136 8.70 -21.67 14.21
CA ARG A 136 8.83 -20.25 14.61
C ARG A 136 9.43 -19.47 13.45
N HIS A 137 8.87 -18.32 13.12
CA HIS A 137 9.57 -17.26 12.40
C HIS A 137 9.22 -15.90 13.01
N THR A 138 10.20 -15.26 13.66
CA THR A 138 10.07 -13.93 14.27
C THR A 138 11.45 -13.26 14.32
N PHE A 139 11.59 -12.07 13.72
CA PHE A 139 12.79 -11.23 13.87
C PHE A 139 12.74 -10.48 15.21
N GLU A 140 13.19 -11.12 16.28
CA GLU A 140 13.41 -10.49 17.59
C GLU A 140 14.91 -10.43 17.91
N LYS A 141 15.37 -9.30 18.47
CA LYS A 141 16.77 -9.11 18.88
C LYS A 141 17.06 -9.62 20.30
N GLU A 142 16.02 -9.97 21.04
CA GLU A 142 16.05 -10.58 22.37
C GLU A 142 15.07 -11.76 22.36
N THR A 143 15.48 -12.93 22.88
CA THR A 143 14.59 -14.10 22.98
C THR A 143 13.95 -14.17 24.38
N PRO A 144 12.62 -14.14 24.51
CA PRO A 144 11.94 -14.49 25.74
C PRO A 144 12.26 -15.94 26.16
N ALA A 145 12.49 -16.17 27.45
CA ALA A 145 13.08 -17.42 27.95
C ALA A 145 12.10 -18.60 28.09
N GLU A 146 10.79 -18.36 28.09
CA GLU A 146 9.77 -19.33 28.54
C GLU A 146 8.57 -19.44 27.58
N TYR A 147 8.79 -20.02 26.41
CA TYR A 147 7.70 -20.50 25.54
C TYR A 147 7.48 -22.01 25.74
N GLN A 148 6.45 -22.37 26.54
CA GLN A 148 5.91 -23.73 26.68
C GLN A 148 4.39 -23.71 26.53
N ALA A 149 3.91 -23.13 25.43
CA ALA A 149 2.51 -22.83 25.18
C ALA A 149 2.03 -23.47 23.86
N TRP A 150 0.89 -24.18 23.92
CA TRP A 150 0.17 -24.61 22.73
C TRP A 150 -0.69 -23.46 22.22
N ASN A 151 -0.66 -23.19 20.92
CA ASN A 151 -1.36 -22.07 20.29
C ASN A 151 -2.28 -22.54 19.16
N TYR A 152 -3.54 -22.10 19.19
CA TYR A 152 -4.57 -22.41 18.21
C TYR A 152 -4.64 -21.33 17.13
N PHE A 153 -4.53 -21.72 15.86
CA PHE A 153 -4.48 -20.80 14.71
C PHE A 153 -5.77 -20.78 13.85
N GLY A 154 -6.78 -21.58 14.21
CA GLY A 154 -8.04 -21.72 13.45
C GLY A 154 -8.41 -23.18 13.18
N HIS A 155 -9.64 -23.40 12.71
CA HIS A 155 -10.16 -24.69 12.30
C HIS A 155 -10.25 -24.77 10.77
N SER A 156 -10.13 -25.97 10.19
CA SER A 156 -10.06 -26.21 8.73
C SER A 156 -11.19 -25.58 7.90
N ARG A 157 -12.36 -25.32 8.49
CA ARG A 157 -13.50 -24.67 7.81
C ARG A 157 -13.33 -23.15 7.64
N ASP A 158 -12.40 -22.53 8.37
CA ASP A 158 -12.21 -21.08 8.42
C ASP A 158 -11.44 -20.55 7.20
N ALA A 159 -10.81 -21.44 6.43
CA ALA A 159 -10.04 -21.14 5.21
C ALA A 159 -10.85 -20.47 4.06
N PHE A 160 -12.17 -20.44 4.16
CA PHE A 160 -13.08 -19.74 3.22
C PHE A 160 -13.64 -18.42 3.82
N GLY A 161 -13.35 -18.11 5.09
CA GLY A 161 -13.82 -16.90 5.79
C GLY A 161 -12.66 -15.98 6.19
N ASP A 162 -12.81 -15.24 7.29
CA ASP A 162 -11.87 -14.17 7.70
C ASP A 162 -10.44 -14.63 8.03
N ALA A 163 -10.20 -15.94 8.20
CA ALA A 163 -8.88 -16.55 8.36
C ALA A 163 -8.24 -17.02 7.03
N SER A 164 -8.97 -16.95 5.91
CA SER A 164 -8.51 -17.34 4.56
C SER A 164 -7.10 -16.84 4.25
N TYR A 165 -6.22 -17.76 3.83
CA TYR A 165 -4.84 -17.50 3.43
C TYR A 165 -3.89 -16.99 4.55
N LEU A 166 -4.26 -17.16 5.83
CA LEU A 166 -3.46 -16.75 7.00
C LEU A 166 -3.17 -17.89 7.98
N GLY A 167 -2.10 -17.75 8.76
CA GLY A 167 -1.63 -18.82 9.66
C GLY A 167 -1.41 -20.11 8.89
N PRO A 168 -1.92 -21.28 9.34
CA PRO A 168 -1.78 -22.54 8.62
C PRO A 168 -2.44 -22.53 7.24
N PHE A 169 -3.39 -21.61 6.99
CA PHE A 169 -4.04 -21.48 5.69
C PHE A 169 -3.18 -20.75 4.65
N ASN A 170 -1.96 -20.30 4.97
CA ASN A 170 -1.01 -19.84 3.95
C ASN A 170 -0.47 -21.00 3.08
N GLY A 171 -0.27 -22.19 3.68
CA GLY A 171 0.00 -23.45 3.00
C GLY A 171 -1.29 -24.18 2.62
N HIS A 172 -2.23 -24.28 3.57
CA HIS A 172 -3.51 -25.00 3.43
C HIS A 172 -4.65 -24.06 3.00
N VAL A 173 -4.50 -23.39 1.86
CA VAL A 173 -5.35 -22.26 1.41
C VAL A 173 -6.84 -22.55 1.24
N ASN A 174 -7.21 -23.83 1.07
CA ASN A 174 -8.61 -24.26 1.00
C ASN A 174 -9.08 -24.94 2.28
N GLY A 175 -8.19 -25.24 3.23
CA GLY A 175 -8.50 -25.85 4.53
C GLY A 175 -8.36 -27.37 4.58
N ALA A 176 -8.16 -28.06 3.45
CA ALA A 176 -7.89 -29.50 3.43
C ALA A 176 -6.48 -29.83 3.99
N CYS A 177 -6.25 -31.10 4.34
CA CYS A 177 -4.89 -31.60 4.55
C CYS A 177 -4.24 -31.87 3.19
N ILE A 178 -2.98 -31.47 2.99
CA ILE A 178 -2.35 -31.43 1.66
C ILE A 178 -0.94 -32.03 1.69
N MET A 179 -0.50 -32.53 0.55
CA MET A 179 0.84 -33.05 0.29
C MET A 179 1.29 -32.48 -1.04
N LYS A 180 2.33 -31.62 -1.08
CA LYS A 180 2.67 -30.86 -2.29
C LYS A 180 3.11 -31.76 -3.45
N GLU A 181 4.00 -32.72 -3.19
CA GLU A 181 4.23 -33.85 -4.10
C GLU A 181 3.22 -34.95 -3.79
N LEU A 182 2.00 -34.86 -4.31
CA LEU A 182 0.96 -35.86 -4.00
C LEU A 182 1.22 -37.19 -4.69
N HIS A 183 1.65 -37.16 -5.96
CA HIS A 183 1.78 -38.33 -6.83
C HIS A 183 3.23 -38.78 -7.02
N GLU A 184 3.41 -40.00 -7.51
CA GLU A 184 4.70 -40.52 -7.96
C GLU A 184 5.40 -39.53 -8.95
N PRO A 185 6.73 -39.38 -8.88
CA PRO A 185 7.70 -40.22 -8.16
C PRO A 185 8.09 -39.72 -6.75
N TRP A 186 7.34 -38.79 -6.14
CA TRP A 186 7.58 -38.24 -4.78
C TRP A 186 9.05 -37.89 -4.49
N MET A 187 9.66 -37.05 -5.34
CA MET A 187 11.11 -36.81 -5.40
C MET A 187 11.76 -36.47 -4.05
N HIS A 188 11.06 -35.72 -3.19
CA HIS A 188 11.59 -35.23 -1.92
C HIS A 188 11.20 -36.09 -0.70
N TRP A 189 10.51 -37.22 -0.90
CA TRP A 189 10.15 -38.16 0.16
C TRP A 189 11.11 -39.37 0.24
N LEU A 190 11.26 -39.94 1.44
CA LEU A 190 12.02 -41.16 1.66
C LEU A 190 11.25 -42.36 1.10
N GLY A 191 11.88 -43.14 0.24
CA GLY A 191 11.31 -44.42 -0.24
C GLY A 191 11.69 -44.81 -1.67
N ASN A 192 11.82 -43.83 -2.55
CA ASN A 192 12.24 -44.06 -3.93
C ASN A 192 13.75 -44.41 -4.02
N GLU A 193 14.18 -45.15 -5.04
CA GLU A 193 15.59 -45.58 -5.24
C GLU A 193 16.59 -44.41 -5.25
N THR A 194 16.11 -43.22 -5.56
CA THR A 194 16.85 -41.96 -5.64
C THR A 194 17.05 -41.22 -4.31
N SER A 195 16.23 -41.51 -3.28
CA SER A 195 16.03 -40.63 -2.10
C SER A 195 16.38 -41.30 -0.76
N SER A 196 17.52 -41.98 -0.67
CA SER A 196 17.94 -42.74 0.52
C SER A 196 18.17 -41.91 1.82
N PHE A 197 18.36 -40.59 1.73
CA PHE A 197 18.68 -39.62 2.81
C PHE A 197 19.92 -39.89 3.68
N LYS A 198 20.38 -41.14 3.85
CA LYS A 198 21.52 -41.54 4.72
C LYS A 198 22.84 -40.80 4.43
N ASN A 199 23.03 -40.27 3.22
CA ASN A 199 24.21 -39.47 2.85
C ASN A 199 24.06 -37.94 3.09
N ALA A 200 22.85 -37.47 3.40
CA ALA A 200 22.54 -36.08 3.78
C ALA A 200 22.55 -35.88 5.30
N LEU A 201 22.42 -36.95 6.10
CA LEU A 201 22.51 -36.89 7.56
C LEU A 201 23.91 -36.49 8.04
N SER A 202 23.96 -35.70 9.11
CA SER A 202 25.18 -35.45 9.91
C SER A 202 25.37 -36.52 10.99
N PRO A 203 26.57 -36.64 11.60
CA PRO A 203 26.82 -37.57 12.71
C PRO A 203 25.90 -37.33 13.91
N ASP A 204 25.51 -36.07 14.18
CA ASP A 204 24.59 -35.73 15.26
C ASP A 204 23.12 -36.06 14.93
N ASP A 205 22.73 -36.03 13.65
CA ASP A 205 21.39 -36.51 13.23
C ASP A 205 21.30 -38.03 13.41
N VAL A 206 22.31 -38.77 12.94
CA VAL A 206 22.42 -40.23 13.12
C VAL A 206 22.36 -40.59 14.61
N LYS A 207 23.13 -39.87 15.45
CA LYS A 207 23.15 -40.10 16.91
C LYS A 207 21.83 -39.75 17.59
N GLU A 208 21.13 -38.70 17.17
CA GLU A 208 19.80 -38.39 17.71
C GLU A 208 18.80 -39.48 17.29
N PHE A 209 18.74 -39.83 16.00
CA PHE A 209 17.74 -40.75 15.44
C PHE A 209 17.88 -42.20 15.90
N GLN A 210 19.09 -42.67 16.22
CA GLN A 210 19.31 -44.01 16.77
C GLN A 210 18.62 -44.22 18.14
N ASN A 211 18.29 -43.14 18.86
CA ASN A 211 17.66 -43.20 20.18
C ASN A 211 16.12 -43.03 20.13
N LEU A 212 15.50 -43.06 18.94
CA LEU A 212 14.09 -42.71 18.74
C LEU A 212 13.36 -43.88 18.06
N PRO A 213 12.58 -44.70 18.79
CA PRO A 213 12.06 -45.98 18.30
C PRO A 213 11.01 -45.85 17.17
N TRP A 214 10.44 -44.66 16.99
CA TRP A 214 9.52 -44.33 15.90
C TRP A 214 10.22 -43.75 14.65
N ILE A 215 11.56 -43.70 14.67
CA ILE A 215 12.42 -43.28 13.54
C ILE A 215 13.42 -44.38 13.18
N THR A 216 14.02 -45.04 14.17
CA THR A 216 15.01 -46.11 13.97
C THR A 216 14.66 -47.30 14.85
N LEU A 217 14.62 -48.50 14.28
CA LEU A 217 14.44 -49.76 15.02
C LEU A 217 15.69 -50.10 15.83
N GLU A 218 15.52 -50.89 16.89
CA GLU A 218 16.61 -51.32 17.78
C GLU A 218 17.66 -52.13 17.00
N ASP A 219 18.95 -51.80 17.19
CA ASP A 219 20.12 -52.35 16.48
C ASP A 219 20.12 -52.25 14.93
N ASP A 220 19.26 -51.42 14.32
CA ASP A 220 19.14 -51.25 12.86
C ASP A 220 19.65 -49.88 12.34
N ASP A 221 19.74 -49.75 11.01
CA ASP A 221 20.28 -48.61 10.27
C ASP A 221 19.39 -47.34 10.46
N PRO A 222 19.95 -46.11 10.60
CA PRO A 222 19.17 -44.89 10.82
C PRO A 222 18.05 -44.67 9.81
N LEU A 223 16.88 -44.24 10.31
CA LEU A 223 15.60 -44.10 9.60
C LEU A 223 14.87 -45.43 9.27
N SER A 224 15.28 -46.57 9.84
CA SER A 224 14.66 -47.88 9.57
C SER A 224 13.20 -48.06 10.01
N ALA A 225 12.70 -47.26 10.96
CA ALA A 225 11.28 -47.29 11.35
C ALA A 225 10.41 -46.31 10.55
N ILE A 226 11.00 -45.55 9.62
CA ILE A 226 10.26 -44.66 8.72
C ILE A 226 9.67 -45.48 7.56
N ASN A 227 8.39 -45.25 7.28
CA ASN A 227 7.70 -45.84 6.14
C ASN A 227 8.24 -45.27 4.83
N THR A 228 8.68 -46.19 3.97
CA THR A 228 9.31 -45.96 2.66
C THR A 228 8.34 -46.06 1.48
N ASN A 229 7.03 -46.07 1.72
CA ASN A 229 5.98 -46.01 0.70
C ASN A 229 5.15 -44.72 0.83
N PRO A 230 5.55 -43.61 0.18
CA PRO A 230 4.74 -42.38 0.17
C PRO A 230 3.34 -42.56 -0.44
N GLY A 231 3.08 -43.65 -1.18
CA GLY A 231 1.74 -44.01 -1.65
C GLY A 231 0.73 -44.28 -0.52
N ASP A 232 1.18 -44.80 0.64
CA ASP A 232 0.32 -44.94 1.83
C ASP A 232 -0.18 -43.57 2.31
N LEU A 233 0.69 -42.55 2.22
CA LEU A 233 0.37 -41.17 2.58
C LEU A 233 -0.47 -40.47 1.51
N GLU A 234 -0.20 -40.73 0.22
CA GLU A 234 -1.02 -40.23 -0.89
C GLU A 234 -2.49 -40.66 -0.72
N ASP A 235 -2.74 -41.93 -0.40
CA ASP A 235 -4.09 -42.44 -0.17
C ASP A 235 -4.74 -41.87 1.11
N ASP A 236 -3.97 -41.64 2.19
CA ASP A 236 -4.45 -40.93 3.38
C ASP A 236 -4.86 -39.49 3.04
N ILE A 237 -4.01 -38.74 2.34
CA ILE A 237 -4.21 -37.33 2.00
C ILE A 237 -5.38 -37.16 1.03
N LYS A 238 -5.49 -37.98 -0.03
CA LYS A 238 -6.63 -37.96 -0.95
C LYS A 238 -7.96 -38.15 -0.23
N ARG A 239 -8.05 -39.13 0.67
CA ARG A 239 -9.25 -39.35 1.51
C ARG A 239 -9.52 -38.17 2.44
N GLY A 240 -8.47 -37.48 2.91
CA GLY A 240 -8.59 -36.23 3.67
C GLY A 240 -9.19 -35.08 2.87
N VAL A 241 -8.69 -34.84 1.66
CA VAL A 241 -9.19 -33.80 0.74
C VAL A 241 -10.64 -34.10 0.34
N ASP A 242 -10.93 -35.34 -0.09
CA ASP A 242 -12.28 -35.79 -0.48
C ASP A 242 -13.30 -35.61 0.65
N ARG A 243 -13.00 -36.12 1.85
CA ARG A 243 -13.89 -36.02 3.02
C ARG A 243 -14.03 -34.58 3.52
N TRP A 244 -13.00 -33.73 3.37
CA TRP A 244 -13.11 -32.30 3.67
C TRP A 244 -14.07 -31.62 2.69
N PHE A 245 -13.90 -31.81 1.37
CA PHE A 245 -14.76 -31.19 0.38
C PHE A 245 -16.20 -31.73 0.42
N ASP A 246 -16.43 -33.01 0.71
CA ASP A 246 -17.79 -33.52 0.91
C ASP A 246 -18.45 -32.96 2.18
N THR A 247 -17.71 -32.88 3.28
CA THR A 247 -18.18 -32.18 4.50
C THR A 247 -18.51 -30.72 4.18
N ARG A 248 -17.68 -30.04 3.39
CA ARG A 248 -17.91 -28.66 2.98
C ARG A 248 -19.11 -28.52 2.04
N ARG A 249 -19.28 -29.44 1.09
CA ARG A 249 -20.41 -29.49 0.15
C ARG A 249 -21.73 -29.64 0.90
N LEU A 250 -21.77 -30.53 1.89
CA LEU A 250 -22.92 -30.69 2.78
C LEU A 250 -23.22 -29.41 3.56
N LEU A 251 -22.20 -28.77 4.15
CA LEU A 251 -22.39 -27.52 4.91
C LEU A 251 -22.83 -26.34 4.04
N ASP A 252 -22.28 -26.18 2.83
CA ASP A 252 -22.52 -25.00 1.99
C ASP A 252 -23.78 -25.13 1.12
N TYR A 253 -24.08 -26.32 0.58
CA TYR A 253 -25.19 -26.54 -0.36
C TYR A 253 -26.42 -27.23 0.24
N PHE A 254 -26.32 -27.88 1.41
CA PHE A 254 -27.44 -28.59 2.01
C PHE A 254 -27.91 -27.98 3.33
N SER A 255 -29.19 -28.17 3.60
CA SER A 255 -29.85 -27.87 4.87
C SER A 255 -29.70 -29.04 5.85
N SER A 256 -29.99 -28.81 7.13
CA SER A 256 -29.99 -29.86 8.17
C SER A 256 -31.00 -30.99 7.94
N THR A 257 -31.94 -30.83 7.01
CA THR A 257 -32.90 -31.86 6.56
C THR A 257 -32.44 -32.61 5.30
N GLY A 258 -31.24 -32.35 4.78
CA GLY A 258 -30.71 -32.97 3.57
C GLY A 258 -31.30 -32.44 2.26
N GLN A 259 -32.09 -31.36 2.30
CA GLN A 259 -32.57 -30.67 1.09
C GLN A 259 -31.54 -29.65 0.60
N ILE A 260 -31.43 -29.48 -0.72
CA ILE A 260 -30.62 -28.41 -1.33
C ILE A 260 -31.08 -27.04 -0.81
N LYS A 261 -30.13 -26.18 -0.44
CA LYS A 261 -30.37 -24.80 -0.06
C LYS A 261 -30.81 -23.97 -1.27
N GLU A 262 -31.83 -23.15 -1.09
CA GLU A 262 -32.23 -22.15 -2.08
C GLU A 262 -31.09 -21.17 -2.41
N ASN A 263 -30.30 -20.78 -1.40
CA ASN A 263 -29.13 -19.92 -1.55
C ASN A 263 -27.94 -20.60 -0.82
N PRO A 264 -26.91 -21.09 -1.54
CA PRO A 264 -25.77 -21.78 -0.95
C PRO A 264 -24.71 -20.78 -0.45
N SER A 265 -23.83 -21.26 0.43
CA SER A 265 -22.79 -20.44 1.07
C SER A 265 -21.45 -20.53 0.33
N ASN A 266 -20.59 -19.51 0.49
CA ASN A 266 -19.20 -19.50 0.00
C ASN A 266 -19.01 -19.69 -1.52
N LEU A 267 -20.04 -19.40 -2.33
CA LEU A 267 -20.07 -19.62 -3.78
C LEU A 267 -18.79 -19.15 -4.52
N PRO A 268 -18.25 -17.93 -4.32
CA PRO A 268 -17.03 -17.51 -5.01
C PRO A 268 -15.79 -18.35 -4.65
N ARG A 269 -15.69 -18.89 -3.42
CA ARG A 269 -14.56 -19.76 -3.05
C ARG A 269 -14.66 -21.14 -3.69
N TRP A 270 -15.88 -21.66 -3.87
CA TRP A 270 -16.10 -22.88 -4.67
C TRP A 270 -15.75 -22.67 -6.14
N VAL A 271 -16.30 -21.62 -6.76
CA VAL A 271 -16.09 -21.36 -8.19
C VAL A 271 -14.62 -20.98 -8.51
N ALA A 272 -13.88 -20.46 -7.53
CA ALA A 272 -12.44 -20.20 -7.66
C ALA A 272 -11.65 -21.42 -8.12
N HIS A 273 -12.00 -22.64 -7.70
CA HIS A 273 -11.30 -23.88 -8.11
C HIS A 273 -11.34 -24.16 -9.62
N LEU A 274 -12.33 -23.63 -10.33
CA LEU A 274 -12.46 -23.79 -11.79
C LEU A 274 -11.70 -22.71 -12.57
N PHE A 275 -11.70 -21.49 -12.04
CA PHE A 275 -11.23 -20.30 -12.77
C PHE A 275 -9.84 -19.81 -12.32
N LEU A 276 -9.36 -20.20 -11.14
CA LEU A 276 -8.10 -19.80 -10.54
C LEU A 276 -7.27 -21.04 -10.17
N THR A 277 -5.96 -20.88 -10.11
CA THR A 277 -5.07 -21.85 -9.45
C THR A 277 -5.01 -21.47 -7.98
N THR A 278 -5.85 -22.06 -7.12
CA THR A 278 -5.87 -21.67 -5.70
C THR A 278 -4.61 -22.18 -4.99
N THR A 279 -4.17 -23.38 -5.38
CA THR A 279 -2.98 -24.08 -4.88
C THR A 279 -2.36 -24.88 -6.02
N ILE A 280 -1.18 -25.45 -5.80
CA ILE A 280 -0.48 -26.31 -6.76
C ILE A 280 -0.05 -27.60 -6.08
N ASN A 281 0.16 -28.61 -6.90
CA ASN A 281 0.98 -29.78 -6.58
C ASN A 281 2.28 -29.76 -7.43
N ILE A 282 3.27 -30.55 -7.04
CA ILE A 282 4.57 -30.69 -7.71
C ILE A 282 4.67 -32.11 -8.28
N GLY A 283 5.21 -32.24 -9.50
CA GLY A 283 5.48 -33.53 -10.12
C GLY A 283 6.54 -33.46 -11.22
N SER A 284 6.91 -34.60 -11.78
CA SER A 284 7.99 -34.69 -12.78
C SER A 284 7.69 -35.72 -13.88
N ALA A 285 8.63 -35.91 -14.81
CA ALA A 285 8.48 -36.87 -15.90
C ALA A 285 8.73 -38.31 -15.43
N LEU A 286 7.74 -39.18 -15.66
CA LEU A 286 7.85 -40.62 -15.40
C LEU A 286 8.64 -41.32 -16.53
N SER A 287 9.46 -42.29 -16.15
CA SER A 287 10.21 -43.14 -17.10
C SER A 287 9.26 -44.10 -17.81
N ASN A 288 9.34 -44.19 -19.14
CA ASN A 288 8.51 -45.11 -19.93
C ASN A 288 9.04 -46.56 -19.94
N GLY A 289 9.68 -46.99 -18.85
CA GLY A 289 10.26 -48.33 -18.64
C GLY A 289 11.33 -48.77 -19.65
N SER A 290 11.75 -47.89 -20.58
CA SER A 290 12.52 -48.30 -21.76
C SER A 290 13.50 -47.21 -22.25
N GLY A 291 14.78 -47.59 -22.34
CA GLY A 291 15.77 -46.95 -23.20
C GLY A 291 16.08 -45.46 -22.97
N GLY A 292 15.89 -44.91 -21.77
CA GLY A 292 16.14 -43.49 -21.48
C GLY A 292 15.07 -42.55 -22.07
N LYS A 293 13.82 -43.03 -22.22
CA LYS A 293 12.69 -42.21 -22.66
C LYS A 293 11.73 -41.91 -21.51
N TYR A 294 11.31 -40.65 -21.45
CA TYR A 294 10.44 -40.10 -20.41
C TYR A 294 9.14 -39.59 -21.01
N ILE A 295 8.06 -39.70 -20.24
CA ILE A 295 6.75 -39.16 -20.58
C ILE A 295 6.72 -37.69 -20.17
N LEU A 296 6.43 -36.78 -21.11
CA LEU A 296 6.25 -35.37 -20.80
C LEU A 296 5.04 -35.21 -19.85
N PRO A 297 5.16 -34.56 -18.68
CA PRO A 297 4.09 -34.49 -17.70
C PRO A 297 2.78 -33.95 -18.30
N PRO A 298 1.66 -34.71 -18.25
CA PRO A 298 0.40 -34.28 -18.86
C PRO A 298 -0.09 -32.94 -18.35
N ASN A 299 0.03 -32.68 -17.04
CA ASN A 299 -0.27 -31.40 -16.40
C ASN A 299 0.65 -30.23 -16.80
N HIS A 300 1.66 -30.42 -17.64
CA HIS A 300 2.33 -29.29 -18.31
C HIS A 300 1.49 -28.76 -19.48
N LEU A 301 0.76 -29.66 -20.16
CA LEU A 301 0.11 -29.43 -21.44
C LEU A 301 -1.40 -29.17 -21.36
N TYR A 302 -2.10 -29.71 -20.36
CA TYR A 302 -3.54 -29.58 -20.12
C TYR A 302 -3.87 -29.99 -18.68
N ASP A 303 -5.09 -29.72 -18.19
CA ASP A 303 -5.45 -30.00 -16.79
C ASP A 303 -5.88 -31.46 -16.58
N SER A 304 -4.91 -32.38 -16.63
CA SER A 304 -5.17 -33.82 -16.49
C SER A 304 -5.65 -34.25 -15.10
N GLU A 305 -5.33 -33.46 -14.07
CA GLU A 305 -5.82 -33.70 -12.70
C GLU A 305 -7.32 -33.46 -12.61
N LEU A 306 -7.78 -32.29 -13.06
CA LEU A 306 -9.20 -31.98 -13.16
C LEU A 306 -9.92 -32.91 -14.15
N LEU A 307 -9.39 -33.07 -15.36
CA LEU A 307 -10.04 -33.80 -16.46
C LEU A 307 -10.06 -35.34 -16.29
N SER A 308 -9.32 -35.89 -15.34
CA SER A 308 -9.49 -37.29 -14.89
C SER A 308 -10.47 -37.42 -13.71
N THR A 309 -10.64 -36.35 -12.93
CA THR A 309 -11.50 -36.31 -11.73
C THR A 309 -12.96 -35.96 -12.04
N VAL A 310 -13.25 -35.16 -13.08
CA VAL A 310 -14.63 -34.81 -13.48
C VAL A 310 -15.19 -35.68 -14.60
N SER A 311 -16.50 -35.95 -14.55
CA SER A 311 -17.21 -36.55 -15.68
C SER A 311 -17.44 -35.52 -16.78
N THR A 312 -16.72 -35.65 -17.90
CA THR A 312 -16.88 -34.80 -19.10
C THR A 312 -16.72 -35.61 -20.38
N ASN A 313 -17.35 -35.13 -21.46
CA ASN A 313 -17.19 -35.63 -22.82
C ASN A 313 -16.17 -34.83 -23.65
N LEU A 314 -15.42 -33.90 -23.04
CA LEU A 314 -14.37 -33.13 -23.72
C LEU A 314 -13.23 -33.99 -24.26
N MET A 315 -12.84 -35.05 -23.55
CA MET A 315 -11.55 -35.70 -23.73
C MET A 315 -11.57 -36.78 -24.82
N PRO A 316 -10.86 -36.60 -25.95
CA PRO A 316 -10.57 -37.69 -26.87
C PRO A 316 -9.45 -38.58 -26.33
N LYS A 317 -9.20 -39.73 -26.95
CA LYS A 317 -8.03 -40.56 -26.61
C LYS A 317 -6.73 -39.86 -27.03
N LEU A 318 -6.03 -39.27 -26.07
CA LEU A 318 -4.78 -38.56 -26.30
C LEU A 318 -3.58 -39.52 -26.49
N PRO A 319 -2.59 -39.17 -27.31
CA PRO A 319 -1.32 -39.87 -27.35
C PRO A 319 -0.39 -39.40 -26.22
N GLN A 320 0.47 -40.30 -25.73
CA GLN A 320 1.59 -39.88 -24.89
C GLN A 320 2.59 -39.05 -25.71
N ILE A 321 3.12 -38.00 -25.10
CA ILE A 321 4.27 -37.24 -25.62
C ILE A 321 5.51 -37.77 -24.91
N LEU A 322 6.49 -38.24 -25.68
CA LEU A 322 7.75 -38.79 -25.18
C LEU A 322 8.92 -37.89 -25.56
N PHE A 323 9.96 -37.86 -24.73
CA PHE A 323 11.25 -37.24 -25.03
C PHE A 323 12.42 -38.15 -24.62
N ASP A 324 13.57 -37.94 -25.26
CA ASP A 324 14.82 -38.67 -24.99
C ASP A 324 15.69 -37.92 -23.97
N GLU A 325 16.31 -38.67 -23.05
CA GLU A 325 17.11 -38.12 -21.94
C GLU A 325 18.32 -37.29 -22.41
N SER A 326 18.90 -37.62 -23.57
CA SER A 326 20.00 -36.85 -24.19
C SER A 326 19.60 -35.42 -24.53
N ASP A 327 18.43 -35.29 -25.15
CA ASP A 327 17.95 -34.06 -25.75
C ASP A 327 17.43 -33.12 -24.65
N TYR A 328 16.78 -33.71 -23.65
CA TYR A 328 16.45 -33.06 -22.39
C TYR A 328 17.71 -32.55 -21.67
N LYS A 329 18.75 -33.37 -21.47
CA LYS A 329 20.01 -32.92 -20.83
C LYS A 329 20.69 -31.79 -21.62
N GLN A 330 20.55 -31.77 -22.95
CA GLN A 330 21.05 -30.69 -23.78
C GLN A 330 20.24 -29.39 -23.59
N ALA A 331 18.91 -29.46 -23.53
CA ALA A 331 18.04 -28.32 -23.23
C ALA A 331 18.29 -27.74 -21.82
N VAL A 332 18.36 -28.61 -20.80
CA VAL A 332 18.71 -28.27 -19.41
C VAL A 332 20.04 -27.50 -19.33
N LYS A 333 21.05 -27.94 -20.08
CA LYS A 333 22.36 -27.28 -20.18
C LYS A 333 22.30 -25.97 -20.96
N ASN A 334 21.48 -25.88 -22.00
CA ASN A 334 21.33 -24.67 -22.80
C ASN A 334 20.63 -23.54 -22.03
N LEU A 335 19.67 -23.85 -21.16
CA LEU A 335 19.03 -22.89 -20.24
C LEU A 335 19.81 -22.66 -18.93
N GLN A 336 20.88 -23.44 -18.68
CA GLN A 336 21.63 -23.46 -17.43
C GLN A 336 20.70 -23.61 -16.21
N LEU A 337 19.92 -24.69 -16.18
CA LEU A 337 19.05 -24.97 -15.04
C LEU A 337 19.89 -25.43 -13.84
N CYS A 338 19.65 -24.83 -12.68
CA CYS A 338 20.40 -25.11 -11.45
C CYS A 338 19.46 -25.25 -10.24
N ILE A 339 19.82 -26.09 -9.28
CA ILE A 339 19.24 -26.04 -7.93
C ILE A 339 20.05 -25.02 -7.12
N LEU A 340 19.37 -24.02 -6.56
CA LEU A 340 19.97 -22.95 -5.77
C LEU A 340 19.51 -23.02 -4.30
N VAL A 341 20.32 -22.48 -3.41
CA VAL A 341 19.95 -22.15 -2.02
C VAL A 341 20.56 -20.81 -1.65
N SER A 342 19.87 -20.03 -0.82
CA SER A 342 20.38 -18.73 -0.34
C SER A 342 21.74 -18.90 0.35
N ALA A 343 22.66 -17.96 0.12
CA ALA A 343 23.98 -17.95 0.75
C ALA A 343 23.97 -17.10 2.04
N ASP A 344 24.38 -17.69 3.15
CA ASP A 344 24.42 -17.06 4.47
C ASP A 344 25.42 -15.88 4.55
N ASP A 345 25.27 -15.07 5.60
CA ASP A 345 26.17 -13.95 5.92
C ASP A 345 27.57 -14.45 6.32
N GLY A 346 28.50 -14.39 5.38
CA GLY A 346 29.91 -14.78 5.55
C GLY A 346 30.41 -15.79 4.50
N GLU A 347 29.51 -16.57 3.91
CA GLU A 347 29.83 -17.51 2.82
C GLU A 347 30.13 -16.75 1.50
N GLU A 348 30.99 -17.29 0.64
CA GLU A 348 31.23 -16.73 -0.71
C GLU A 348 30.22 -17.30 -1.72
N ALA A 349 29.43 -16.44 -2.36
CA ALA A 349 28.28 -16.85 -3.16
C ALA A 349 28.64 -17.26 -4.60
N ASP A 350 28.28 -18.49 -5.00
CA ASP A 350 28.48 -19.03 -6.36
C ASP A 350 27.78 -18.20 -7.46
N ILE A 351 26.70 -17.50 -7.12
CA ILE A 351 26.01 -16.55 -8.00
C ILE A 351 25.28 -15.46 -7.20
N THR A 352 25.18 -14.27 -7.80
CA THR A 352 24.41 -13.13 -7.29
C THR A 352 23.42 -12.69 -8.37
N LEU A 353 22.15 -12.50 -8.01
CA LEU A 353 21.03 -12.28 -8.92
C LEU A 353 20.20 -11.06 -8.46
N PRO A 354 19.66 -10.21 -9.34
CA PRO A 354 18.85 -9.07 -8.92
C PRO A 354 17.56 -9.55 -8.24
N TRP A 355 17.03 -8.78 -7.29
CA TRP A 355 15.92 -9.24 -6.43
C TRP A 355 14.67 -9.71 -7.18
N ASN A 356 14.35 -9.04 -8.30
CA ASN A 356 13.21 -9.34 -9.16
C ASN A 356 13.40 -10.58 -10.04
N PHE A 357 14.61 -11.16 -10.12
CA PHE A 357 14.90 -12.39 -10.87
C PHE A 357 13.97 -13.55 -10.47
N LEU A 358 13.56 -13.60 -9.19
CA LEU A 358 12.71 -14.68 -8.68
C LEU A 358 11.24 -14.58 -9.11
N GLY A 359 10.80 -13.43 -9.65
CA GLY A 359 9.42 -13.17 -10.09
C GLY A 359 8.64 -12.16 -9.22
N GLY A 360 9.21 -11.72 -8.10
CA GLY A 360 8.60 -10.77 -7.17
C GLY A 360 9.60 -10.37 -6.08
N ASP A 361 9.18 -9.55 -5.11
CA ASP A 361 10.06 -9.14 -4.01
C ASP A 361 10.10 -10.22 -2.91
N ARG A 362 11.32 -10.60 -2.51
CA ARG A 362 11.64 -11.62 -1.51
C ARG A 362 12.70 -11.11 -0.51
N ARG A 363 12.76 -9.80 -0.30
CA ARG A 363 13.79 -9.15 0.53
C ARG A 363 13.26 -8.76 1.90
N ASP A 364 13.88 -9.31 2.94
CA ASP A 364 13.64 -8.88 4.32
C ASP A 364 14.18 -7.46 4.61
N ASP A 365 15.23 -7.04 3.88
CA ASP A 365 15.71 -5.65 3.87
C ASP A 365 15.61 -5.05 2.45
N PRO A 366 14.74 -4.03 2.23
CA PRO A 366 14.62 -3.31 0.95
C PRO A 366 15.92 -2.68 0.42
N LYS A 367 16.98 -2.58 1.23
CA LYS A 367 18.32 -2.13 0.83
C LYS A 367 19.11 -3.16 0.02
N LEU A 368 18.73 -4.44 0.03
CA LEU A 368 19.38 -5.46 -0.79
C LEU A 368 18.99 -5.27 -2.27
N GLU A 369 19.92 -4.87 -3.13
CA GLU A 369 19.65 -4.79 -4.58
C GLU A 369 19.72 -6.18 -5.25
N ASN A 370 20.51 -7.08 -4.69
CA ASN A 370 20.73 -8.43 -5.21
C ASN A 370 20.63 -9.50 -4.10
N LEU A 371 20.18 -10.68 -4.49
CA LEU A 371 20.09 -11.89 -3.70
C LEU A 371 21.30 -12.79 -4.00
N ARG A 372 21.78 -13.53 -3.00
CA ARG A 372 23.03 -14.30 -3.01
C ARG A 372 22.72 -15.79 -2.92
N PHE A 373 23.31 -16.62 -3.78
CA PHE A 373 23.00 -18.05 -3.84
C PHE A 373 24.24 -18.94 -3.99
N MET A 374 24.15 -20.13 -3.39
CA MET A 374 25.03 -21.28 -3.63
C MET A 374 24.36 -22.22 -4.63
N LYS A 375 25.15 -22.92 -5.44
CA LYS A 375 24.66 -23.86 -6.47
C LYS A 375 24.79 -25.30 -5.97
N LEU A 376 23.66 -25.88 -5.57
CA LEU A 376 23.58 -27.27 -5.10
C LEU A 376 23.77 -28.30 -6.23
N GLN A 377 23.26 -27.99 -7.43
CA GLN A 377 23.54 -28.71 -8.68
C GLN A 377 23.55 -27.71 -9.85
N GLU A 378 24.46 -27.89 -10.81
CA GLU A 378 24.46 -27.17 -12.08
C GLU A 378 24.01 -28.08 -13.24
N ASN A 379 23.28 -27.51 -14.20
CA ASN A 379 22.76 -28.19 -15.39
C ASN A 379 21.88 -29.41 -15.02
N SER A 380 20.97 -29.21 -14.07
CA SER A 380 20.08 -30.25 -13.53
C SER A 380 18.77 -29.67 -12.98
N GLU A 381 17.75 -30.51 -12.90
CA GLU A 381 16.45 -30.23 -12.27
C GLU A 381 16.20 -30.99 -10.96
N GLY A 382 17.20 -31.74 -10.47
CA GLY A 382 17.12 -32.54 -9.25
C GLY A 382 17.28 -34.04 -9.52
N LEU A 383 16.34 -34.85 -9.03
CA LEU A 383 16.37 -36.31 -9.13
C LEU A 383 15.65 -36.89 -10.35
N SER A 384 14.67 -36.18 -10.90
CA SER A 384 13.83 -36.63 -12.01
C SER A 384 13.74 -35.53 -13.07
N PRO A 385 13.70 -35.87 -14.38
CA PRO A 385 13.52 -34.89 -15.43
C PRO A 385 12.21 -34.11 -15.34
N PHE A 386 12.21 -32.87 -15.83
CA PHE A 386 10.99 -32.08 -16.06
C PHE A 386 10.19 -31.79 -14.77
N ASN A 387 10.88 -31.30 -13.74
CA ASN A 387 10.33 -31.00 -12.42
C ASN A 387 9.44 -29.73 -12.47
N ILE A 388 8.12 -29.88 -12.33
CA ILE A 388 7.15 -28.82 -12.58
C ILE A 388 6.15 -28.61 -11.44
N LEU A 389 5.60 -27.41 -11.39
CA LEU A 389 4.31 -27.14 -10.79
C LEU A 389 3.21 -27.67 -11.72
N HIS A 390 2.21 -28.35 -11.16
CA HIS A 390 1.01 -28.78 -11.87
C HIS A 390 -0.29 -28.39 -11.15
N ALA A 391 -1.42 -28.56 -11.83
CA ALA A 391 -2.76 -28.39 -11.26
C ALA A 391 -2.94 -29.25 -10.01
N SER A 392 -3.75 -28.79 -9.06
CA SER A 392 -3.86 -29.41 -7.74
C SER A 392 -5.03 -30.40 -7.65
N HIS A 393 -4.84 -31.45 -6.84
CA HIS A 393 -5.91 -32.40 -6.52
C HIS A 393 -7.04 -31.73 -5.71
N GLU A 394 -6.70 -30.69 -4.93
CA GLU A 394 -7.69 -29.86 -4.21
C GLU A 394 -8.61 -29.08 -5.17
N ASP A 395 -8.05 -28.42 -6.20
CA ASP A 395 -8.84 -27.71 -7.19
C ASP A 395 -9.68 -28.72 -8.02
N ALA A 396 -9.09 -29.85 -8.41
CA ALA A 396 -9.79 -30.92 -9.11
C ALA A 396 -11.01 -31.46 -8.35
N LEU A 397 -10.86 -31.79 -7.06
CA LEU A 397 -11.97 -32.23 -6.22
C LEU A 397 -12.94 -31.09 -5.89
N GLY A 398 -12.46 -29.86 -5.66
CA GLY A 398 -13.29 -28.69 -5.45
C GLY A 398 -14.28 -28.47 -6.61
N VAL A 399 -13.78 -28.52 -7.86
CA VAL A 399 -14.61 -28.47 -9.07
C VAL A 399 -15.54 -29.67 -9.18
N GLN A 400 -15.06 -30.89 -8.93
CA GLN A 400 -15.88 -32.10 -8.99
C GLN A 400 -17.09 -31.99 -8.05
N LYS A 401 -16.87 -31.59 -6.80
CA LYS A 401 -17.92 -31.56 -5.76
C LYS A 401 -18.92 -30.42 -5.96
N MET A 402 -18.53 -29.28 -6.57
CA MET A 402 -19.49 -28.23 -6.99
C MET A 402 -20.24 -28.55 -8.29
N GLN A 403 -19.75 -29.50 -9.10
CA GLN A 403 -20.46 -30.00 -10.30
C GLN A 403 -21.26 -31.29 -10.06
N SER A 404 -21.10 -31.93 -8.89
CA SER A 404 -21.81 -33.15 -8.47
C SER A 404 -22.63 -32.95 -7.18
N ILE A 405 -23.25 -31.77 -7.01
CA ILE A 405 -23.94 -31.36 -5.78
C ILE A 405 -25.01 -32.40 -5.38
N GLN A 406 -25.88 -32.81 -6.31
CA GLN A 406 -26.84 -33.89 -6.10
C GLN A 406 -27.03 -34.72 -7.37
N LYS A 407 -27.01 -36.05 -7.23
CA LYS A 407 -27.32 -36.99 -8.32
C LYS A 407 -28.80 -36.94 -8.69
N LEU A 408 -29.10 -36.79 -9.98
CA LEU A 408 -30.46 -36.81 -10.50
C LEU A 408 -30.97 -38.27 -10.62
N PRO A 409 -32.27 -38.52 -10.35
CA PRO A 409 -32.84 -39.87 -10.42
C PRO A 409 -33.14 -40.26 -11.87
N ASP A 410 -32.16 -40.83 -12.56
CA ASP A 410 -32.37 -41.57 -13.81
C ASP A 410 -32.23 -43.08 -13.55
N SER A 411 -33.26 -43.85 -13.90
CA SER A 411 -33.36 -45.29 -13.65
C SER A 411 -33.30 -46.16 -14.91
N ASN A 412 -33.13 -45.56 -16.10
CA ASN A 412 -33.20 -46.28 -17.38
C ASN A 412 -32.15 -45.86 -18.42
N SER A 413 -31.24 -44.93 -18.12
CA SER A 413 -30.25 -44.44 -19.08
C SER A 413 -28.91 -45.19 -19.03
N THR A 414 -28.28 -45.36 -20.20
CA THR A 414 -26.89 -45.81 -20.37
C THR A 414 -25.91 -44.64 -20.58
N ALA A 415 -26.36 -43.40 -20.40
CA ALA A 415 -25.52 -42.21 -20.35
C ALA A 415 -24.73 -42.13 -19.03
N PRO A 416 -23.64 -41.34 -18.95
CA PRO A 416 -23.00 -41.02 -17.67
C PRO A 416 -24.00 -40.39 -16.68
N GLU A 417 -23.76 -40.63 -15.39
CA GLU A 417 -24.67 -40.22 -14.32
C GLU A 417 -24.89 -38.70 -14.32
N SER A 418 -26.15 -38.27 -14.31
CA SER A 418 -26.50 -36.85 -14.35
C SER A 418 -26.54 -36.26 -12.95
N PHE A 419 -25.97 -35.06 -12.78
CA PHE A 419 -25.92 -34.35 -11.51
C PHE A 419 -26.42 -32.90 -11.67
N ILE A 420 -26.97 -32.37 -10.59
CA ILE A 420 -27.11 -30.93 -10.36
C ILE A 420 -25.72 -30.38 -10.01
N GLY A 421 -25.26 -29.38 -10.76
CA GLY A 421 -24.03 -28.63 -10.53
C GLY A 421 -24.26 -27.13 -10.61
N LEU A 422 -23.20 -26.33 -10.44
CA LEU A 422 -23.23 -24.87 -10.56
C LEU A 422 -23.30 -24.38 -12.01
N PHE A 423 -22.61 -25.06 -12.92
CA PHE A 423 -22.59 -24.76 -14.35
C PHE A 423 -23.16 -25.92 -15.17
N SER A 424 -23.88 -25.61 -16.25
CA SER A 424 -24.35 -26.62 -17.20
C SER A 424 -23.17 -27.28 -17.91
N ALA A 425 -23.34 -28.52 -18.39
CA ALA A 425 -22.25 -29.24 -19.06
C ALA A 425 -21.68 -28.49 -20.29
N GLN A 426 -22.52 -27.70 -20.97
CA GLN A 426 -22.12 -26.83 -22.08
C GLN A 426 -21.21 -25.68 -21.60
N THR A 427 -21.63 -24.95 -20.57
CA THR A 427 -20.85 -23.84 -19.98
C THR A 427 -19.57 -24.33 -19.33
N PHE A 428 -19.64 -25.43 -18.59
CA PHE A 428 -18.49 -26.07 -17.95
C PHE A 428 -17.43 -26.47 -18.98
N ASN A 429 -17.84 -27.16 -20.05
CA ASN A 429 -16.95 -27.54 -21.14
C ASN A 429 -16.35 -26.32 -21.85
N ALA A 430 -17.12 -25.23 -22.00
CA ALA A 430 -16.61 -23.99 -22.58
C ALA A 430 -15.56 -23.30 -21.67
N ILE A 431 -15.79 -23.23 -20.36
CA ILE A 431 -14.82 -22.69 -19.38
C ILE A 431 -13.53 -23.52 -19.39
N MET A 432 -13.64 -24.85 -19.37
CA MET A 432 -12.49 -25.78 -19.44
C MET A 432 -11.69 -25.68 -20.74
N MET A 433 -12.31 -25.19 -21.82
CA MET A 433 -11.65 -25.01 -23.11
C MET A 433 -11.08 -23.60 -23.33
N VAL A 434 -11.45 -22.61 -22.51
CA VAL A 434 -10.77 -21.30 -22.49
C VAL A 434 -9.35 -21.55 -22.00
N ASP A 435 -8.37 -21.27 -22.85
CA ASP A 435 -6.95 -21.41 -22.50
C ASP A 435 -6.54 -22.82 -22.02
N PHE A 436 -7.19 -23.87 -22.55
CA PHE A 436 -7.02 -25.30 -22.20
C PHE A 436 -5.56 -25.76 -21.96
N TRP A 437 -4.64 -25.23 -22.76
CA TRP A 437 -3.21 -25.55 -22.76
C TRP A 437 -2.40 -24.86 -21.64
N ASN A 438 -3.03 -24.02 -20.83
CA ASN A 438 -2.49 -23.42 -19.60
C ASN A 438 -3.31 -23.91 -18.38
N PRO A 439 -3.01 -25.11 -17.85
CA PRO A 439 -3.75 -25.67 -16.71
C PRO A 439 -3.60 -24.85 -15.43
N ILE A 440 -2.41 -24.32 -15.16
CA ILE A 440 -2.15 -23.41 -14.04
C ILE A 440 -1.87 -21.98 -14.51
N TYR A 441 -2.27 -21.01 -13.68
CA TYR A 441 -2.13 -19.56 -13.91
C TYR A 441 -2.76 -19.04 -15.21
N SER A 442 -3.86 -19.65 -15.67
CA SER A 442 -4.66 -19.11 -16.78
C SER A 442 -5.28 -17.77 -16.40
N TRP A 443 -4.64 -16.69 -16.84
CA TRP A 443 -5.15 -15.32 -16.68
C TRP A 443 -6.51 -15.13 -17.38
N LYS A 444 -6.79 -15.90 -18.45
CA LYS A 444 -8.08 -15.84 -19.15
C LYS A 444 -9.22 -16.35 -18.26
N ARG A 445 -9.05 -17.53 -17.65
CA ARG A 445 -10.01 -18.05 -16.67
C ARG A 445 -10.08 -17.13 -15.44
N GLY A 446 -8.95 -16.61 -14.97
CA GLY A 446 -8.92 -15.67 -13.83
C GLY A 446 -9.64 -14.33 -14.08
N ILE A 447 -9.68 -13.85 -15.31
CA ILE A 447 -10.53 -12.72 -15.71
C ILE A 447 -12.01 -13.10 -15.73
N LEU A 448 -12.36 -14.27 -16.29
CA LEU A 448 -13.74 -14.74 -16.32
C LEU A 448 -14.32 -14.91 -14.90
N MET A 449 -13.51 -15.26 -13.89
CA MET A 449 -13.90 -15.30 -12.48
C MET A 449 -14.62 -14.02 -12.00
N GLN A 450 -14.23 -12.85 -12.51
CA GLN A 450 -14.76 -11.55 -12.06
C GLN A 450 -16.22 -11.31 -12.49
N TYR A 451 -16.70 -12.05 -13.50
CA TYR A 451 -18.08 -12.04 -13.93
C TYR A 451 -18.97 -12.97 -13.09
N VAL A 452 -18.40 -13.87 -12.28
CA VAL A 452 -19.17 -14.78 -11.43
C VAL A 452 -20.01 -13.99 -10.41
N PRO A 453 -21.33 -14.24 -10.31
CA PRO A 453 -22.17 -13.74 -9.21
C PRO A 453 -21.65 -14.10 -7.81
N LEU A 454 -21.86 -13.22 -6.82
CA LEU A 454 -21.53 -13.50 -5.42
C LEU A 454 -22.53 -14.47 -4.75
N ASP A 455 -23.71 -14.61 -5.35
CA ASP A 455 -24.83 -15.44 -4.92
C ASP A 455 -25.39 -16.27 -6.08
N THR A 456 -26.18 -17.30 -5.76
CA THR A 456 -26.94 -18.08 -6.75
C THR A 456 -28.21 -18.58 -6.10
N ARG A 457 -29.28 -18.72 -6.89
CA ARG A 457 -30.57 -19.23 -6.44
C ARG A 457 -30.90 -20.57 -7.09
N PHE A 458 -31.33 -21.55 -6.30
CA PHE A 458 -31.87 -22.83 -6.78
C PHE A 458 -33.37 -22.70 -7.09
N ASP A 459 -33.79 -23.07 -8.30
CA ASP A 459 -35.19 -22.94 -8.75
C ASP A 459 -36.06 -24.20 -8.47
N GLY A 460 -35.49 -25.22 -7.84
CA GLY A 460 -36.09 -26.55 -7.67
C GLY A 460 -35.61 -27.60 -8.70
N LYS A 461 -34.79 -27.20 -9.68
CA LYS A 461 -34.15 -28.08 -10.68
C LYS A 461 -32.67 -27.77 -10.87
N GLN A 462 -32.30 -26.50 -10.92
CA GLN A 462 -30.94 -26.02 -11.22
C GLN A 462 -30.65 -24.69 -10.52
N TYR A 463 -29.38 -24.28 -10.57
CA TYR A 463 -28.92 -22.98 -10.09
C TYR A 463 -29.01 -21.90 -11.18
N ASP A 464 -29.34 -20.67 -10.81
CA ASP A 464 -29.42 -19.52 -11.73
C ASP A 464 -28.05 -18.96 -12.16
N LEU A 465 -26.97 -19.43 -11.53
CA LEU A 465 -25.58 -19.03 -11.78
C LEU A 465 -25.20 -19.09 -13.25
N ASP A 466 -25.48 -20.21 -13.92
CA ASP A 466 -25.07 -20.49 -15.30
C ASP A 466 -25.55 -19.37 -16.25
N ALA A 467 -26.85 -19.07 -16.19
CA ALA A 467 -27.47 -18.02 -16.99
C ALA A 467 -26.94 -16.63 -16.65
N ARG A 468 -26.82 -16.30 -15.35
CA ARG A 468 -26.39 -14.97 -14.87
C ARG A 468 -24.90 -14.71 -15.16
N PHE A 469 -24.07 -15.74 -15.14
CA PHE A 469 -22.67 -15.69 -15.57
C PHE A 469 -22.57 -15.44 -17.07
N ILE A 470 -23.26 -16.24 -17.90
CA ILE A 470 -23.28 -16.07 -19.35
C ILE A 470 -23.80 -14.68 -19.76
N GLU A 471 -24.86 -14.18 -19.10
CA GLU A 471 -25.41 -12.85 -19.35
C GLU A 471 -24.39 -11.75 -19.07
N LYS A 472 -23.71 -11.80 -17.91
CA LYS A 472 -22.66 -10.84 -17.56
C LYS A 472 -21.49 -10.86 -18.56
N VAL A 473 -20.99 -12.04 -18.95
CA VAL A 473 -19.92 -12.12 -19.96
C VAL A 473 -20.40 -11.57 -21.30
N LYS A 474 -21.65 -11.84 -21.72
CA LYS A 474 -22.25 -11.23 -22.93
C LYS A 474 -22.43 -9.71 -22.84
N SER A 475 -22.63 -9.15 -21.65
CA SER A 475 -22.76 -7.71 -21.43
C SER A 475 -21.42 -6.96 -21.46
N SER A 476 -20.29 -7.67 -21.30
CA SER A 476 -18.95 -7.08 -21.31
C SER A 476 -18.67 -6.34 -22.62
N PRO A 477 -18.04 -5.14 -22.59
CA PRO A 477 -17.55 -4.49 -23.80
C PRO A 477 -16.52 -5.36 -24.55
N ASN A 478 -15.77 -6.21 -23.84
CA ASN A 478 -14.78 -7.12 -24.41
C ASN A 478 -15.41 -8.28 -25.19
N ALA A 479 -16.68 -8.63 -24.95
CA ALA A 479 -17.38 -9.78 -25.56
C ALA A 479 -17.44 -9.77 -27.10
N LYS A 480 -17.09 -8.64 -27.74
CA LYS A 480 -17.08 -8.41 -29.19
C LYS A 480 -15.67 -8.22 -29.75
N ILE A 481 -14.64 -8.20 -28.90
CA ILE A 481 -13.25 -7.96 -29.28
C ILE A 481 -12.55 -9.32 -29.40
N THR A 482 -12.00 -9.62 -30.58
CA THR A 482 -11.26 -10.87 -30.83
C THR A 482 -10.07 -11.01 -29.88
N ASP A 483 -9.68 -12.25 -29.61
CA ASP A 483 -8.56 -12.61 -28.73
C ASP A 483 -8.71 -12.19 -27.25
N THR A 484 -9.90 -11.77 -26.82
CA THR A 484 -10.26 -11.60 -25.40
C THR A 484 -10.81 -12.89 -24.78
N PRO A 485 -10.62 -13.12 -23.46
CA PRO A 485 -11.24 -14.23 -22.73
C PRO A 485 -12.77 -14.27 -22.89
N GLU A 486 -13.41 -13.10 -22.88
CA GLU A 486 -14.86 -12.97 -23.00
C GLU A 486 -15.37 -13.41 -24.38
N TYR A 487 -14.68 -13.01 -25.46
CA TYR A 487 -15.01 -13.46 -26.82
C TYR A 487 -14.70 -14.95 -27.01
N GLU A 488 -13.55 -15.43 -26.53
CA GLU A 488 -13.12 -16.83 -26.61
C GLU A 488 -14.14 -17.77 -25.94
N PHE A 489 -14.54 -17.45 -24.70
CA PHE A 489 -15.60 -18.18 -24.00
C PHE A 489 -16.91 -18.22 -24.81
N LEU A 490 -17.34 -17.10 -25.39
CA LEU A 490 -18.60 -17.05 -26.13
C LEU A 490 -18.55 -17.79 -27.48
N GLN A 491 -17.39 -17.93 -28.12
CA GLN A 491 -17.25 -18.85 -29.26
C GLN A 491 -17.30 -20.31 -28.80
N LEU A 492 -16.58 -20.65 -27.73
CA LEU A 492 -16.52 -22.01 -27.18
C LEU A 492 -17.89 -22.47 -26.65
N LEU A 493 -18.67 -21.59 -26.04
CA LEU A 493 -20.03 -21.86 -25.54
C LEU A 493 -20.99 -22.33 -26.65
N ASN A 494 -20.75 -21.95 -27.90
CA ASN A 494 -21.57 -22.37 -29.05
C ASN A 494 -20.99 -23.56 -29.82
N ALA A 495 -19.81 -24.07 -29.43
CA ALA A 495 -19.17 -25.22 -30.05
C ALA A 495 -19.78 -26.55 -29.54
N LYS A 496 -19.57 -27.62 -30.32
CA LYS A 496 -19.98 -28.97 -29.93
C LYS A 496 -18.80 -29.75 -29.32
N PRO A 497 -19.05 -30.80 -28.50
CA PRO A 497 -17.97 -31.62 -27.93
C PRO A 497 -16.95 -32.13 -28.95
N GLU A 498 -17.39 -32.54 -30.15
CA GLU A 498 -16.52 -33.04 -31.22
C GLU A 498 -15.61 -31.93 -31.79
N THR A 499 -16.02 -30.67 -31.65
CA THR A 499 -15.23 -29.49 -32.05
C THR A 499 -14.09 -29.24 -31.06
N HIS A 500 -14.37 -29.36 -29.76
CA HIS A 500 -13.35 -29.29 -28.71
C HIS A 500 -12.37 -30.47 -28.81
N GLN A 501 -12.88 -31.70 -28.93
CA GLN A 501 -12.06 -32.91 -29.13
C GLN A 501 -11.11 -32.76 -30.34
N LYS A 502 -11.60 -32.23 -31.46
CA LYS A 502 -10.77 -31.96 -32.65
C LYS A 502 -9.68 -30.90 -32.39
N ALA A 503 -9.99 -29.85 -31.64
CA ALA A 503 -9.02 -28.82 -31.28
C ALA A 503 -7.92 -29.39 -30.35
N ILE A 504 -8.29 -30.21 -29.36
CA ILE A 504 -7.34 -30.88 -28.47
C ILE A 504 -6.43 -31.84 -29.27
N LEU A 505 -6.99 -32.65 -30.19
CA LEU A 505 -6.19 -33.53 -31.04
C LEU A 505 -5.20 -32.75 -31.93
N ALA A 506 -5.64 -31.66 -32.57
CA ALA A 506 -4.77 -30.82 -33.39
C ALA A 506 -3.61 -30.18 -32.58
N TYR A 507 -3.85 -29.79 -31.33
CA TYR A 507 -2.81 -29.30 -30.41
C TYR A 507 -1.78 -30.39 -30.08
N PHE A 508 -2.23 -31.62 -29.79
CA PHE A 508 -1.32 -32.76 -29.58
C PHE A 508 -0.54 -33.17 -30.84
N GLU A 509 -1.17 -33.15 -32.02
CA GLU A 509 -0.49 -33.35 -33.30
C GLU A 509 0.59 -32.29 -33.55
N ALA A 510 0.33 -31.01 -33.21
CA ALA A 510 1.31 -29.93 -33.32
C ALA A 510 2.50 -30.10 -32.36
N ILE A 511 2.25 -30.53 -31.12
CA ILE A 511 3.31 -30.87 -30.15
C ILE A 511 4.18 -32.03 -30.67
N GLN A 512 3.55 -33.10 -31.17
CA GLN A 512 4.29 -34.24 -31.74
C GLN A 512 5.11 -33.84 -32.97
N ALA A 513 4.57 -32.99 -33.84
CA ALA A 513 5.28 -32.46 -35.00
C ALA A 513 6.48 -31.59 -34.60
N ARG A 514 6.35 -30.77 -33.54
CA ARG A 514 7.45 -29.97 -32.97
C ARG A 514 8.54 -30.84 -32.36
N MET A 515 8.18 -31.72 -31.42
CA MET A 515 9.12 -32.64 -30.75
C MET A 515 9.86 -33.55 -31.76
N LYS A 516 9.22 -33.95 -32.85
CA LYS A 516 9.86 -34.73 -33.94
C LYS A 516 10.79 -33.89 -34.83
N LYS A 517 10.54 -32.59 -34.99
CA LYS A 517 11.30 -31.69 -35.88
C LYS A 517 12.53 -31.10 -35.19
N ASP A 518 12.36 -30.71 -33.93
CA ASP A 518 13.37 -30.05 -33.10
C ASP A 518 13.11 -30.39 -31.62
N PRO A 519 13.53 -31.58 -31.14
CA PRO A 519 13.26 -32.00 -29.78
C PRO A 519 13.92 -31.08 -28.74
N VAL A 520 15.18 -30.68 -28.97
CA VAL A 520 15.94 -29.83 -28.04
C VAL A 520 15.30 -28.44 -27.95
N GLY A 521 15.01 -27.77 -29.07
CA GLY A 521 14.34 -26.46 -29.06
C GLY A 521 12.92 -26.51 -28.48
N THR A 522 12.18 -27.61 -28.73
CA THR A 522 10.85 -27.82 -28.13
C THR A 522 10.94 -27.99 -26.60
N LEU A 523 11.97 -28.69 -26.10
CA LEU A 523 12.21 -28.85 -24.67
C LEU A 523 12.71 -27.55 -24.02
N GLU A 524 13.52 -26.75 -24.72
CA GLU A 524 13.92 -25.40 -24.25
C GLU A 524 12.70 -24.47 -24.11
N ASP A 525 11.81 -24.42 -25.10
CA ASP A 525 10.55 -23.67 -25.02
C ASP A 525 9.74 -24.08 -23.78
N TYR A 526 9.55 -25.38 -23.55
CA TYR A 526 8.69 -25.90 -22.48
C TYR A 526 9.33 -25.78 -21.08
N LEU A 527 10.65 -25.94 -20.96
CA LEU A 527 11.36 -25.68 -19.71
C LEU A 527 11.39 -24.19 -19.37
N THR A 528 11.43 -23.29 -20.37
CA THR A 528 11.30 -21.85 -20.15
C THR A 528 9.88 -21.47 -19.70
N LEU A 529 8.84 -22.12 -20.26
CA LEU A 529 7.45 -22.01 -19.76
C LEU A 529 7.29 -22.54 -18.32
N ALA A 530 7.95 -23.65 -17.99
CA ALA A 530 7.96 -24.18 -16.62
C ALA A 530 8.61 -23.18 -15.64
N GLU A 531 9.76 -22.60 -15.99
CA GLU A 531 10.41 -21.55 -15.21
C GLU A 531 9.54 -20.28 -15.07
N SER A 532 8.78 -19.90 -16.10
CA SER A 532 7.81 -18.80 -15.99
C SER A 532 6.71 -19.11 -14.97
N ARG A 533 6.13 -20.32 -15.02
CA ARG A 533 5.14 -20.77 -14.02
C ARG A 533 5.73 -20.82 -12.60
N ARG A 534 7.00 -21.21 -12.44
CA ARG A 534 7.73 -21.12 -11.15
C ARG A 534 7.89 -19.68 -10.66
N ARG A 535 8.12 -18.70 -11.54
CA ARG A 535 8.25 -17.27 -11.18
C ARG A 535 6.92 -16.63 -10.76
N ILE A 536 5.79 -17.15 -11.22
CA ILE A 536 4.47 -16.75 -10.72
C ILE A 536 4.24 -17.29 -9.30
N TYR A 537 4.78 -18.47 -8.99
CA TYR A 537 4.61 -19.15 -7.69
C TYR A 537 5.56 -18.67 -6.58
N ARG A 538 6.87 -18.49 -6.88
CA ARG A 538 7.89 -18.13 -5.88
C ARG A 538 7.53 -16.93 -4.98
N PRO A 539 6.88 -15.84 -5.45
CA PRO A 539 6.50 -14.72 -4.57
C PRO A 539 5.41 -15.06 -3.55
N LEU A 540 4.69 -16.18 -3.72
CA LEU A 540 3.62 -16.61 -2.84
C LEU A 540 4.19 -17.31 -1.58
N PRO A 541 3.54 -17.19 -0.40
CA PRO A 541 3.96 -17.88 0.82
C PRO A 541 3.84 -19.42 0.75
N LEU A 542 3.29 -19.94 -0.35
CA LEU A 542 3.19 -21.37 -0.67
C LEU A 542 4.54 -22.01 -1.05
N ASP A 543 5.54 -21.23 -1.49
CA ASP A 543 6.85 -21.72 -1.93
C ASP A 543 7.81 -21.92 -0.73
N GLU A 544 7.43 -22.84 0.18
CA GLU A 544 8.08 -23.08 1.48
C GLU A 544 9.50 -23.68 1.42
N PHE A 545 9.97 -24.18 0.26
CA PHE A 545 11.07 -25.16 0.18
C PHE A 545 12.10 -24.80 -0.89
N GLY A 546 13.07 -23.94 -0.55
CA GLY A 546 14.02 -23.33 -1.48
C GLY A 546 14.68 -24.24 -2.55
N PRO A 547 15.20 -25.43 -2.21
CA PRO A 547 15.93 -26.28 -3.16
C PRO A 547 15.06 -27.35 -3.88
N THR A 548 13.73 -27.28 -3.77
CA THR A 548 12.83 -28.27 -4.41
C THR A 548 12.61 -28.05 -5.90
N MET A 549 12.70 -26.79 -6.36
CA MET A 549 12.44 -26.39 -7.74
C MET A 549 13.67 -25.73 -8.38
N PRO A 550 14.06 -26.09 -9.61
CA PRO A 550 15.22 -25.50 -10.29
C PRO A 550 14.95 -24.12 -10.90
N PHE A 551 16.03 -23.38 -11.14
CA PHE A 551 16.07 -22.02 -11.67
C PHE A 551 16.80 -21.99 -13.00
N ALA A 552 16.26 -21.32 -14.02
CA ALA A 552 16.99 -21.07 -15.27
C ALA A 552 17.90 -19.85 -15.13
N LEU A 553 19.21 -20.03 -15.35
CA LEU A 553 20.18 -18.93 -15.26
C LEU A 553 20.42 -18.19 -16.59
N LYS A 554 20.10 -18.80 -17.73
CA LYS A 554 20.39 -18.25 -19.07
C LYS A 554 19.11 -17.95 -19.86
N TYR A 555 18.64 -16.71 -19.76
CA TYR A 555 17.50 -16.16 -20.50
C TYR A 555 17.73 -14.66 -20.83
N PRO A 556 16.92 -14.00 -21.69
CA PRO A 556 17.34 -12.78 -22.40
C PRO A 556 17.63 -11.51 -21.57
N ASP A 557 16.94 -11.26 -20.46
CA ASP A 557 17.21 -10.14 -19.55
C ASP A 557 16.79 -10.51 -18.12
N PRO A 558 17.70 -10.54 -17.12
CA PRO A 558 17.35 -10.89 -15.76
C PRO A 558 16.40 -9.91 -15.06
N ASN A 559 16.23 -8.70 -15.59
CA ASN A 559 15.44 -7.62 -14.99
C ASN A 559 13.97 -7.57 -15.45
N VAL A 560 13.59 -8.37 -16.46
CA VAL A 560 12.23 -8.38 -17.03
C VAL A 560 11.41 -9.53 -16.44
N PRO A 561 10.22 -9.28 -15.84
CA PRO A 561 9.32 -10.33 -15.37
C PRO A 561 8.87 -11.26 -16.51
N MET A 562 9.28 -12.53 -16.44
CA MET A 562 9.01 -13.54 -17.48
C MET A 562 7.63 -14.18 -17.31
N TYR A 563 6.66 -13.69 -18.07
CA TYR A 563 5.27 -14.18 -18.12
C TYR A 563 4.99 -14.84 -19.48
N LEU A 564 5.09 -16.17 -19.56
CA LEU A 564 4.87 -16.96 -20.77
C LEU A 564 3.60 -17.81 -20.68
N GLU A 565 2.94 -18.00 -21.81
CA GLU A 565 1.81 -18.91 -22.00
C GLU A 565 2.08 -19.91 -23.13
N MET A 566 1.49 -21.10 -23.01
CA MET A 566 1.35 -22.03 -24.13
C MET A 566 0.31 -21.51 -25.13
N THR A 567 0.37 -21.99 -26.37
CA THR A 567 -0.56 -21.65 -27.46
C THR A 567 -1.14 -22.91 -28.11
N PRO A 568 -2.29 -22.84 -28.82
CA PRO A 568 -2.91 -24.00 -29.47
C PRO A 568 -2.04 -24.70 -30.55
N ASN A 569 -0.91 -24.12 -30.94
CA ASN A 569 0.05 -24.73 -31.88
C ASN A 569 1.21 -25.48 -31.18
N GLY A 570 1.16 -25.63 -29.85
CA GLY A 570 2.27 -26.20 -29.06
C GLY A 570 3.51 -25.30 -28.98
N THR A 571 3.40 -24.04 -29.38
CA THR A 571 4.44 -23.00 -29.20
C THR A 571 4.21 -22.20 -27.93
N THR A 572 5.26 -21.61 -27.37
CA THR A 572 5.16 -20.61 -26.30
C THR A 572 5.01 -19.20 -26.87
N ARG A 573 4.49 -18.27 -26.08
CA ARG A 573 4.58 -16.82 -26.31
C ARG A 573 4.53 -16.05 -25.00
N ASP A 574 4.90 -14.78 -25.06
CA ASP A 574 4.60 -13.80 -24.02
C ASP A 574 3.09 -13.69 -23.73
N ILE A 575 2.72 -13.67 -22.45
CA ILE A 575 1.35 -13.33 -22.02
C ILE A 575 1.03 -11.88 -22.45
N PRO A 576 -0.17 -11.59 -22.99
CA PRO A 576 -0.57 -10.22 -23.34
C PRO A 576 -0.57 -9.26 -22.13
N PRO A 577 -0.40 -7.94 -22.31
CA PRO A 577 -0.31 -6.98 -21.20
C PRO A 577 -1.45 -7.09 -20.16
N ARG A 578 -2.71 -7.24 -20.60
CA ARG A 578 -3.88 -7.47 -19.72
C ARG A 578 -3.68 -8.68 -18.79
N GLY A 579 -3.15 -9.79 -19.31
CA GLY A 579 -2.84 -10.99 -18.54
C GLY A 579 -1.70 -10.81 -17.55
N ARG A 580 -0.63 -10.08 -17.94
CA ARG A 580 0.48 -9.75 -17.01
C ARG A 580 0.00 -8.86 -15.87
N THR A 581 -0.81 -7.84 -16.18
CA THR A 581 -1.41 -6.93 -15.18
C THR A 581 -2.36 -7.68 -14.25
N PHE A 582 -3.22 -8.56 -14.78
CA PHE A 582 -4.09 -9.42 -13.96
C PHE A 582 -3.28 -10.30 -13.00
N LEU A 583 -2.32 -11.08 -13.52
CA LEU A 583 -1.50 -11.97 -12.70
C LEU A 583 -0.71 -11.20 -11.66
N SER A 584 -0.05 -10.10 -12.02
CA SER A 584 0.73 -9.27 -11.10
C SER A 584 -0.13 -8.59 -10.03
N LYS A 585 -1.34 -8.10 -10.36
CA LYS A 585 -2.28 -7.52 -9.38
C LYS A 585 -2.70 -8.61 -8.39
N TRP A 586 -3.12 -9.77 -8.88
CA TRP A 586 -3.59 -10.88 -8.05
C TRP A 586 -2.47 -11.51 -7.17
N THR A 587 -1.32 -11.90 -7.73
CA THR A 587 -0.22 -12.49 -6.92
C THR A 587 0.33 -11.51 -5.89
N SER A 588 0.39 -10.21 -6.20
CA SER A 588 0.80 -9.17 -5.23
C SER A 588 -0.15 -9.05 -4.03
N THR A 589 -1.45 -9.32 -4.21
CA THR A 589 -2.37 -9.43 -3.07
C THR A 589 -2.12 -10.70 -2.26
N LEU A 590 -1.89 -11.85 -2.91
CA LEU A 590 -1.59 -13.11 -2.23
C LEU A 590 -0.27 -13.10 -1.44
N SER A 591 0.72 -12.31 -1.87
CA SER A 591 1.97 -12.07 -1.12
C SER A 591 1.88 -10.91 -0.12
N GLY A 592 0.71 -10.28 0.02
CA GLY A 592 0.50 -9.08 0.83
C GLY A 592 0.11 -9.35 2.28
N VAL A 593 0.04 -8.28 3.08
CA VAL A 593 -0.35 -8.35 4.51
C VAL A 593 -1.84 -8.61 4.77
N ASP A 594 -2.67 -8.53 3.73
CA ASP A 594 -4.10 -8.87 3.75
C ASP A 594 -4.46 -9.68 2.49
N PRO A 595 -4.16 -10.98 2.45
CA PRO A 595 -4.20 -11.78 1.22
C PRO A 595 -5.62 -12.06 0.70
N GLN A 596 -5.82 -11.80 -0.60
CA GLN A 596 -7.10 -11.89 -1.29
C GLN A 596 -7.09 -13.03 -2.33
N ILE A 597 -7.74 -14.16 -2.02
CA ILE A 597 -7.82 -15.31 -2.94
C ILE A 597 -8.64 -14.96 -4.19
N LEU A 598 -9.73 -14.21 -4.03
CA LEU A 598 -10.54 -13.73 -5.14
C LEU A 598 -9.88 -12.49 -5.76
N PRO A 599 -9.63 -12.46 -7.08
CA PRO A 599 -9.10 -11.26 -7.71
C PRO A 599 -10.10 -10.11 -7.55
N SER A 600 -9.58 -8.92 -7.27
CA SER A 600 -10.34 -7.68 -7.47
C SER A 600 -10.90 -7.66 -8.88
N LYS A 601 -12.07 -7.04 -9.08
CA LYS A 601 -12.51 -6.70 -10.43
C LYS A 601 -11.41 -5.90 -11.13
N GLU A 602 -11.25 -6.14 -12.43
CA GLU A 602 -10.76 -5.12 -13.34
C GLU A 602 -11.63 -3.88 -13.15
N ASP A 603 -10.95 -2.75 -13.04
CA ASP A 603 -11.57 -1.45 -12.95
C ASP A 603 -12.42 -1.26 -14.23
N GLU A 604 -13.72 -0.93 -14.09
CA GLU A 604 -14.64 -0.71 -15.22
C GLU A 604 -13.93 0.14 -16.28
N PRO A 605 -13.86 -0.30 -17.55
CA PRO A 605 -12.88 0.22 -18.49
C PRO A 605 -13.05 1.72 -18.67
N SER A 606 -12.08 2.45 -18.11
CA SER A 606 -11.64 3.71 -18.69
C SER A 606 -11.34 3.48 -20.18
N GLN A 607 -11.46 4.54 -20.97
CA GLN A 607 -11.21 4.48 -22.40
C GLN A 607 -9.82 3.85 -22.66
N ALA A 608 -9.76 3.00 -23.70
CA ALA A 608 -8.74 1.96 -23.91
C ALA A 608 -7.33 2.32 -23.41
N PRO A 609 -6.65 1.40 -22.69
CA PRO A 609 -5.61 1.72 -21.71
C PRO A 609 -4.56 2.71 -22.25
N VAL A 610 -4.54 3.89 -21.62
CA VAL A 610 -3.52 4.91 -21.85
C VAL A 610 -2.14 4.27 -21.69
N ALA A 611 -1.33 4.28 -22.75
CA ALA A 611 -0.06 3.57 -22.79
C ALA A 611 0.88 4.14 -21.71
N ILE A 612 1.10 3.37 -20.64
CA ILE A 612 1.90 3.79 -19.47
C ILE A 612 3.34 4.12 -19.87
N ASP A 613 3.88 3.45 -20.89
CA ASP A 613 5.18 3.71 -21.52
C ASP A 613 5.29 5.10 -22.22
N ALA A 614 4.19 5.86 -22.27
CA ALA A 614 4.15 7.24 -22.77
C ALA A 614 4.25 8.30 -21.68
N LEU A 615 4.11 7.94 -20.39
CA LEU A 615 4.34 8.87 -19.29
C LEU A 615 5.85 9.09 -19.08
N PRO A 616 6.32 10.35 -18.94
CA PRO A 616 7.68 10.60 -18.54
C PRO A 616 8.00 10.05 -17.16
N LYS A 617 9.26 9.65 -16.93
CA LYS A 617 9.76 9.39 -15.58
C LYS A 617 9.59 10.65 -14.72
N PRO A 618 9.12 10.54 -13.48
CA PRO A 618 9.20 11.64 -12.52
C PRO A 618 10.63 12.17 -12.44
N SER A 619 10.79 13.49 -12.56
CA SER A 619 12.07 14.16 -12.31
C SER A 619 12.51 13.83 -10.87
N GLY A 620 13.71 13.29 -10.72
CA GLY A 620 14.12 12.67 -9.46
C GLY A 620 14.01 13.60 -8.24
N LEU A 621 13.20 13.18 -7.27
CA LEU A 621 13.60 13.23 -5.86
C LEU A 621 14.52 12.03 -5.63
N ALA A 622 15.77 12.12 -6.07
CA ALA A 622 16.70 11.02 -5.85
C ALA A 622 17.01 10.91 -4.34
N ALA A 623 17.14 9.72 -3.78
CA ALA A 623 17.70 9.58 -2.43
C ALA A 623 19.23 9.57 -2.53
N PRO A 624 19.98 10.59 -2.03
CA PRO A 624 21.42 10.49 -2.01
C PRO A 624 21.85 9.64 -0.81
N CYS A 625 22.76 8.69 -1.02
CA CYS A 625 23.19 7.75 0.01
C CYS A 625 24.00 8.46 1.12
N GLN A 626 23.63 8.43 2.41
CA GLN A 626 24.46 9.02 3.48
C GLN A 626 25.80 8.27 3.59
N ALA A 627 26.82 8.79 2.89
CA ALA A 627 28.18 8.30 2.98
C ALA A 627 28.75 8.60 4.37
N THR A 628 29.24 7.56 5.04
CA THR A 628 29.96 7.68 6.30
C THR A 628 31.24 8.48 6.12
N THR A 629 31.49 9.43 7.02
CA THR A 629 32.71 10.23 6.99
C THR A 629 33.91 9.45 7.54
N SER A 630 34.96 9.31 6.74
CA SER A 630 36.33 9.12 7.22
C SER A 630 37.26 10.11 6.52
N GLN A 631 38.17 10.71 7.27
CA GLN A 631 39.22 11.61 6.75
C GLN A 631 40.57 10.89 6.74
N GLY A 632 41.39 11.14 5.71
CA GLY A 632 42.84 10.93 5.78
C GLY A 632 43.48 10.32 4.55
N GLY A 633 44.01 11.15 3.65
CA GLY A 633 44.88 10.71 2.55
C GLY A 633 44.76 11.58 1.28
N PRO A 634 45.83 12.24 0.80
CA PRO A 634 45.78 13.05 -0.42
C PRO A 634 46.09 12.24 -1.69
N GLY A 635 45.28 12.39 -2.74
CA GLY A 635 45.49 11.81 -4.08
C GLY A 635 44.74 12.61 -5.15
N PRO A 636 45.27 12.73 -6.40
CA PRO A 636 44.81 13.76 -7.34
C PRO A 636 43.61 13.36 -8.22
N THR A 637 42.90 14.38 -8.69
CA THR A 637 41.69 14.33 -9.51
C THR A 637 41.88 13.78 -10.94
N LYS A 638 41.13 12.73 -11.28
CA LYS A 638 40.48 12.48 -12.59
C LYS A 638 39.18 11.70 -12.30
N GLY A 639 38.09 11.81 -13.04
CA GLY A 639 37.82 12.56 -14.27
C GLY A 639 36.83 11.74 -15.10
N CYS A 640 35.52 11.99 -14.93
CA CYS A 640 34.45 11.12 -15.44
C CYS A 640 34.32 11.20 -16.97
N PRO A 641 34.47 10.09 -17.72
CA PRO A 641 34.23 10.05 -19.14
C PRO A 641 32.85 9.46 -19.46
N PHE A 642 32.03 10.15 -20.26
CA PHE A 642 31.40 9.58 -21.46
C PHE A 642 30.69 10.69 -22.26
N MET A 643 31.04 10.80 -23.54
CA MET A 643 30.51 11.79 -24.49
C MET A 643 30.70 11.20 -25.89
N SER A 644 29.65 11.22 -26.73
CA SER A 644 29.61 10.67 -28.10
C SER A 644 29.77 9.13 -28.21
N THR A 645 29.30 8.44 -29.26
CA THR A 645 28.83 8.87 -30.61
C THR A 645 27.46 8.28 -31.01
N LYS A 646 26.81 8.87 -32.04
CA LYS A 646 25.58 8.37 -32.71
C LYS A 646 25.89 7.57 -33.98
N SER A 647 25.10 6.52 -34.27
CA SER A 647 24.76 6.02 -35.63
C SER A 647 23.74 4.86 -35.50
N THR A 648 22.72 4.61 -36.34
CA THR A 648 22.17 5.30 -37.53
C THR A 648 20.70 4.89 -37.75
N ALA A 649 19.88 5.74 -38.40
CA ALA A 649 18.74 5.46 -39.32
C ALA A 649 17.86 4.18 -39.17
N LYS A 650 16.54 4.17 -39.44
CA LYS A 650 15.57 5.18 -39.94
C LYS A 650 14.15 4.58 -39.76
N ILE A 651 13.17 5.31 -39.22
CA ILE A 651 11.72 5.03 -39.42
C ILE A 651 10.96 6.36 -39.58
N THR A 652 9.94 6.33 -40.44
CA THR A 652 8.88 7.33 -40.61
C THR A 652 7.50 6.74 -40.18
N ASN A 653 6.97 7.12 -39.00
CA ASN A 653 5.62 7.78 -38.78
C ASN A 653 4.22 7.05 -38.80
N ALA A 654 3.06 7.56 -38.28
CA ALA A 654 2.61 7.95 -36.89
C ALA A 654 1.30 8.87 -36.59
N ASN A 655 1.32 10.24 -36.52
CA ASN A 655 0.33 11.20 -35.84
C ASN A 655 -1.18 11.27 -36.29
N ASP A 656 -2.02 11.79 -35.35
CA ASP A 656 -2.85 13.07 -35.30
C ASP A 656 -3.95 13.46 -36.33
N PRO A 657 -4.91 14.37 -35.95
CA PRO A 657 -6.33 13.95 -35.98
C PRO A 657 -7.36 15.13 -36.06
N ALA A 658 -8.55 14.97 -35.46
CA ALA A 658 -9.69 15.89 -35.57
C ALA A 658 -9.73 17.10 -34.59
N LYS A 659 -10.16 18.26 -35.09
CA LYS A 659 -10.92 19.32 -34.38
C LYS A 659 -11.88 19.99 -35.40
N VAL A 660 -12.84 20.79 -34.93
CA VAL A 660 -14.08 21.20 -35.64
C VAL A 660 -14.28 22.72 -35.46
N ALA A 661 -14.89 23.54 -36.34
CA ALA A 661 -15.77 23.27 -37.49
C ALA A 661 -15.20 23.71 -38.86
N SER A 662 -16.01 24.33 -39.74
CA SER A 662 -15.77 24.43 -41.20
C SER A 662 -16.09 25.79 -41.84
N VAL A 663 -15.55 25.99 -43.06
CA VAL A 663 -15.65 27.17 -43.96
C VAL A 663 -14.75 28.36 -43.56
N PRO A 664 -14.04 29.05 -44.50
CA PRO A 664 -13.89 28.80 -45.94
C PRO A 664 -12.52 28.19 -46.34
N LEU A 665 -12.38 27.85 -47.63
CA LEU A 665 -11.11 27.42 -48.23
C LEU A 665 -10.16 28.60 -48.48
N THR A 666 -9.38 28.96 -47.46
CA THR A 666 -8.06 29.59 -47.63
C THR A 666 -7.04 28.75 -46.89
N PRO A 667 -5.88 28.39 -47.48
CA PRO A 667 -4.90 27.54 -46.82
C PRO A 667 -4.28 28.31 -45.65
N LYS A 668 -4.72 28.00 -44.41
CA LYS A 668 -3.99 28.45 -43.23
C LYS A 668 -2.60 27.84 -43.30
N LYS A 669 -1.61 28.72 -43.49
CA LYS A 669 -0.17 28.43 -43.48
C LYS A 669 0.12 27.51 -42.29
N SER A 670 0.80 26.39 -42.52
CA SER A 670 1.25 25.54 -41.42
C SER A 670 2.09 26.37 -40.44
N PRO A 671 1.92 26.22 -39.12
CA PRO A 671 2.81 26.86 -38.16
C PRO A 671 4.26 26.43 -38.44
N THR A 672 5.20 27.35 -38.28
CA THR A 672 6.62 27.13 -38.57
C THR A 672 7.46 27.16 -37.28
N TRP A 673 8.68 26.63 -37.34
CA TRP A 673 9.60 26.76 -36.21
C TRP A 673 9.91 28.22 -35.88
N THR A 674 10.23 29.02 -36.90
CA THR A 674 10.77 30.37 -36.71
C THR A 674 9.69 31.39 -36.33
N ASP A 675 8.53 31.36 -37.00
CA ASP A 675 7.47 32.36 -36.81
C ASP A 675 6.52 32.00 -35.65
N ASP A 676 6.35 30.70 -35.33
CA ASP A 676 5.33 30.23 -34.38
C ASP A 676 5.92 29.52 -33.15
N ILE A 677 6.69 28.43 -33.34
CA ILE A 677 7.06 27.52 -32.22
C ILE A 677 8.20 28.06 -31.34
N LEU A 678 9.25 28.63 -31.94
CA LEU A 678 10.35 29.20 -31.17
C LEU A 678 9.90 30.36 -30.25
N PRO A 679 8.97 31.26 -30.68
CA PRO A 679 8.29 32.19 -29.78
C PRO A 679 7.59 31.55 -28.57
N LEU A 680 6.86 30.43 -28.72
CA LEU A 680 6.21 29.75 -27.58
C LEU A 680 7.22 29.28 -26.52
N ILE A 681 8.45 28.98 -26.93
CA ILE A 681 9.54 28.51 -26.06
C ILE A 681 10.33 29.68 -25.47
N GLN A 682 10.68 30.68 -26.28
CA GLN A 682 11.54 31.79 -25.89
C GLN A 682 10.79 32.92 -25.18
N ALA A 683 9.56 33.21 -25.59
CA ALA A 683 8.74 34.33 -25.08
C ALA A 683 7.24 33.92 -25.00
N PRO A 684 6.89 32.93 -24.16
CA PRO A 684 5.53 32.38 -24.02
C PRO A 684 4.48 33.46 -23.69
N TYR A 685 3.53 33.67 -24.61
CA TYR A 685 2.55 34.76 -24.53
C TYR A 685 1.59 34.70 -23.33
N TRP A 686 1.42 33.53 -22.71
CA TRP A 686 0.51 33.30 -21.58
C TRP A 686 1.17 33.51 -20.20
N VAL A 687 2.49 33.71 -20.15
CA VAL A 687 3.25 33.82 -18.89
C VAL A 687 3.32 35.26 -18.41
N SER A 688 2.95 35.48 -17.16
CA SER A 688 3.02 36.79 -16.50
C SER A 688 4.46 37.24 -16.19
N GLY A 689 4.71 38.55 -16.37
CA GLY A 689 5.98 39.20 -16.04
C GLY A 689 6.87 39.43 -17.27
N ASP A 690 8.04 38.78 -17.30
CA ASP A 690 9.01 38.84 -18.40
C ASP A 690 9.05 37.47 -19.10
N PRO A 691 8.35 37.30 -20.25
CA PRO A 691 8.32 36.04 -20.98
C PRO A 691 9.69 35.62 -21.50
N ALA A 692 10.53 36.58 -21.93
CA ALA A 692 11.84 36.30 -22.51
C ALA A 692 12.78 35.66 -21.48
N LYS A 693 12.81 36.23 -20.26
CA LYS A 693 13.57 35.68 -19.13
C LYS A 693 12.98 34.35 -18.62
N ARG A 694 11.67 34.17 -18.68
CA ARG A 694 11.00 32.90 -18.35
C ARG A 694 11.36 31.79 -19.34
N GLY A 695 11.27 32.03 -20.64
CA GLY A 695 11.67 31.10 -21.69
C GLY A 695 13.16 30.73 -21.64
N GLN A 696 14.05 31.72 -21.43
CA GLN A 696 15.47 31.47 -21.15
C GLN A 696 15.68 30.57 -19.93
N GLY A 697 14.91 30.78 -18.84
CA GLY A 697 14.92 29.92 -17.66
C GLY A 697 14.47 28.49 -17.95
N TRP A 698 13.42 28.30 -18.77
CA TRP A 698 12.96 26.98 -19.19
C TRP A 698 14.01 26.26 -20.05
N ILE A 699 14.61 26.94 -21.03
CA ILE A 699 15.70 26.41 -21.86
C ILE A 699 16.89 25.99 -20.98
N ALA A 700 17.33 26.85 -20.06
CA ALA A 700 18.44 26.56 -19.15
C ALA A 700 18.15 25.36 -18.23
N MET A 701 16.92 25.23 -17.72
CA MET A 701 16.53 24.07 -16.91
C MET A 701 16.47 22.78 -17.74
N MET A 702 15.94 22.80 -18.96
CA MET A 702 15.89 21.58 -19.80
C MET A 702 17.27 21.12 -20.27
N ILE A 703 18.20 22.05 -20.49
CA ILE A 703 19.62 21.73 -20.68
C ILE A 703 20.21 21.12 -19.40
N LYS A 704 19.95 21.71 -18.21
CA LYS A 704 20.46 21.21 -16.93
C LYS A 704 19.93 19.83 -16.53
N TRP A 705 18.64 19.55 -16.74
CA TRP A 705 17.97 18.33 -16.27
C TRP A 705 18.01 17.17 -17.28
N GLY A 706 17.89 17.46 -18.58
CA GLY A 706 17.79 16.44 -19.64
C GLY A 706 18.83 16.55 -20.76
N ASN A 707 19.69 17.58 -20.74
CA ASN A 707 20.51 17.99 -21.88
C ASN A 707 19.68 18.27 -23.16
N TRP A 708 18.46 18.79 -23.00
CA TRP A 708 17.57 19.15 -24.11
C TRP A 708 17.63 20.66 -24.37
N ASN A 709 18.12 21.05 -25.54
CA ASN A 709 18.20 22.45 -25.93
C ASN A 709 16.91 22.86 -26.66
N LEU A 710 15.93 23.36 -25.91
CA LEU A 710 14.65 23.81 -26.48
C LEU A 710 14.78 25.00 -27.47
N ALA A 711 15.92 25.69 -27.54
CA ALA A 711 16.18 26.70 -28.57
C ALA A 711 16.71 26.13 -29.90
N SER A 712 16.97 24.81 -29.98
CA SER A 712 17.48 24.14 -31.18
C SER A 712 16.36 23.47 -31.97
N TYR A 713 16.19 23.90 -33.23
CA TYR A 713 15.25 23.26 -34.19
C TYR A 713 15.48 21.75 -34.25
N ASP A 714 16.74 21.32 -34.41
CA ASP A 714 17.07 19.92 -34.66
C ASP A 714 16.87 19.03 -33.42
N ASP A 715 17.11 19.56 -32.21
CA ASP A 715 16.91 18.79 -30.96
C ASP A 715 15.43 18.74 -30.55
N VAL A 716 14.67 19.83 -30.73
CA VAL A 716 13.21 19.81 -30.55
C VAL A 716 12.54 18.94 -31.60
N LYS A 717 13.01 18.94 -32.86
CA LYS A 717 12.56 18.04 -33.92
C LYS A 717 12.84 16.56 -33.59
N GLU A 718 14.04 16.24 -33.11
CA GLU A 718 14.41 14.88 -32.67
C GLU A 718 13.54 14.38 -31.49
N ARG A 719 13.01 15.28 -30.65
CA ARG A 719 12.30 14.94 -29.40
C ARG A 719 10.83 15.33 -29.35
N ALA A 720 10.24 15.83 -30.43
CA ALA A 720 8.93 16.50 -30.41
C ALA A 720 7.79 15.66 -29.81
N VAL A 721 7.75 14.35 -30.08
CA VAL A 721 6.77 13.42 -29.48
C VAL A 721 6.90 13.38 -27.95
N SER A 722 8.13 13.35 -27.44
CA SER A 722 8.43 13.34 -26.01
C SER A 722 8.12 14.70 -25.38
N ILE A 723 8.54 15.79 -26.03
CA ILE A 723 8.27 17.16 -25.58
C ILE A 723 6.76 17.42 -25.51
N TYR A 724 5.98 17.05 -26.52
CA TYR A 724 4.52 17.18 -26.48
C TYR A 724 3.89 16.38 -25.33
N ARG A 725 4.32 15.12 -25.11
CA ARG A 725 3.88 14.30 -23.97
C ARG A 725 4.18 15.00 -22.64
N HIS A 726 5.42 15.46 -22.45
CA HIS A 726 5.84 16.18 -21.24
C HIS A 726 5.04 17.46 -20.97
N LEU A 727 4.82 18.27 -22.01
CA LEU A 727 4.03 19.50 -21.93
C LEU A 727 2.56 19.19 -21.60
N ARG A 728 1.98 18.13 -22.22
CA ARG A 728 0.60 17.71 -21.94
C ARG A 728 0.42 17.09 -20.56
N THR A 729 1.40 16.34 -20.03
CA THR A 729 1.32 15.79 -18.66
C THR A 729 1.65 16.82 -17.58
N THR A 730 1.84 18.10 -17.91
CA THR A 730 2.30 19.17 -16.99
C THR A 730 3.62 18.85 -16.26
N SER A 731 4.43 17.93 -16.81
CA SER A 731 5.79 17.66 -16.32
C SER A 731 6.83 18.62 -16.91
N MET A 732 6.45 19.39 -17.93
CA MET A 732 7.18 20.55 -18.44
C MET A 732 6.26 21.77 -18.61
N PRO A 733 6.76 22.99 -18.39
CA PRO A 733 8.04 23.32 -17.78
C PRO A 733 8.08 22.92 -16.29
N ILE A 734 9.27 22.60 -15.76
CA ILE A 734 9.44 22.30 -14.33
C ILE A 734 9.18 23.59 -13.54
N THR A 735 8.06 23.65 -12.82
CA THR A 735 7.59 24.88 -12.17
C THR A 735 6.58 24.62 -11.05
N GLY A 736 6.48 25.54 -10.09
CA GLY A 736 5.43 25.55 -9.05
C GLY A 736 4.24 26.44 -9.37
N ASN A 737 4.29 27.28 -10.42
CA ASN A 737 3.18 28.16 -10.80
C ASN A 737 2.31 27.51 -11.91
N PRO A 738 1.02 27.19 -11.67
CA PRO A 738 0.13 26.63 -12.67
C PRO A 738 0.04 27.44 -13.97
N GLN A 739 0.19 28.77 -13.91
CA GLN A 739 0.10 29.67 -15.06
C GLN A 739 1.29 29.54 -16.04
N ASN A 740 2.36 28.82 -15.66
CA ASN A 740 3.50 28.56 -16.55
C ASN A 740 3.29 27.34 -17.47
N TYR A 741 2.32 26.47 -17.18
CA TYR A 741 2.01 25.32 -18.04
C TYR A 741 1.41 25.77 -19.38
N TRP A 742 1.60 24.95 -20.42
CA TRP A 742 1.20 25.32 -21.78
C TRP A 742 -0.33 25.19 -21.94
N PRO A 743 -1.03 26.26 -22.39
CA PRO A 743 -2.46 26.19 -22.67
C PRO A 743 -2.74 25.30 -23.89
N GLU A 744 -3.96 24.77 -23.98
CA GLU A 744 -4.41 23.85 -25.04
C GLU A 744 -4.24 24.44 -26.46
N GLU A 745 -4.32 25.77 -26.60
CA GLU A 745 -4.03 26.51 -27.84
C GLU A 745 -2.56 26.40 -28.24
N ALA A 746 -1.62 26.52 -27.29
CA ALA A 746 -0.18 26.38 -27.53
C ALA A 746 0.21 24.91 -27.76
N LEU A 747 -0.43 23.97 -27.05
CA LEU A 747 -0.29 22.54 -27.28
C LEU A 747 -0.75 22.14 -28.69
N GLU A 748 -1.94 22.55 -29.11
CA GLU A 748 -2.42 22.29 -30.49
C GLU A 748 -1.56 22.98 -31.54
N MET A 749 -1.00 24.17 -31.27
CA MET A 749 -0.07 24.85 -32.20
C MET A 749 1.22 24.05 -32.40
N PHE A 750 1.86 23.62 -31.31
CA PHE A 750 3.05 22.74 -31.36
C PHE A 750 2.74 21.44 -32.11
N ARG A 751 1.63 20.79 -31.76
CA ARG A 751 1.16 19.56 -32.39
C ARG A 751 0.96 19.73 -33.91
N ASN A 752 0.33 20.83 -34.32
CA ASN A 752 0.09 21.15 -35.73
C ASN A 752 1.38 21.48 -36.52
N TRP A 753 2.43 22.03 -35.91
CA TRP A 753 3.76 22.18 -36.54
C TRP A 753 4.41 20.82 -36.79
N VAL A 754 4.35 19.92 -35.80
CA VAL A 754 4.85 18.55 -35.94
C VAL A 754 4.12 17.83 -37.08
N ASN A 755 2.77 17.91 -37.11
CA ASN A 755 1.92 17.40 -38.21
C ASN A 755 2.25 17.91 -39.61
N ALA A 756 2.89 19.07 -39.74
CA ALA A 756 3.22 19.67 -41.03
C ALA A 756 4.55 19.17 -41.62
N GLY A 757 5.23 18.22 -40.95
CA GLY A 757 6.56 17.76 -41.33
C GLY A 757 7.70 18.65 -40.81
N PHE A 758 7.44 19.44 -39.77
CA PHE A 758 8.38 20.39 -39.14
C PHE A 758 8.93 21.50 -40.07
N PRO A 759 8.08 22.27 -40.78
CA PRO A 759 8.56 23.42 -41.57
C PRO A 759 9.34 24.39 -40.67
N ARG A 760 10.54 24.78 -41.10
CA ARG A 760 11.48 25.60 -40.34
C ARG A 760 11.13 27.08 -40.45
N ASP A 761 10.78 27.52 -41.64
CA ASP A 761 10.34 28.87 -41.95
C ASP A 761 9.30 28.85 -43.09
N SER A 762 8.87 30.04 -43.51
CA SER A 762 7.80 30.19 -44.49
C SER A 762 8.12 29.80 -45.94
N SER A 763 9.36 29.41 -46.25
CA SER A 763 9.78 28.89 -47.56
C SER A 763 9.72 27.36 -47.66
N ASP A 764 9.69 26.64 -46.53
CA ASP A 764 9.52 25.19 -46.51
C ASP A 764 8.12 24.80 -47.00
N SER A 765 8.07 23.84 -47.93
CA SER A 765 6.81 23.19 -48.30
C SER A 765 6.42 22.16 -47.23
N PRO A 766 5.23 22.27 -46.61
CA PRO A 766 4.77 21.27 -45.65
C PRO A 766 4.75 19.87 -46.28
N SER A 767 5.23 18.88 -45.53
CA SER A 767 5.11 17.46 -45.85
C SER A 767 4.22 16.85 -44.76
N PRO A 768 2.88 16.79 -44.93
CA PRO A 768 1.96 16.52 -43.83
C PRO A 768 2.10 15.10 -43.23
N GLU A 769 3.05 14.98 -42.30
CA GLU A 769 3.27 13.80 -41.48
C GLU A 769 3.24 14.16 -39.98
N ILE A 770 2.21 13.71 -39.26
CA ILE A 770 2.21 12.35 -38.74
C ILE A 770 3.47 11.89 -37.87
N LEU A 771 3.45 12.07 -36.53
CA LEU A 771 4.25 11.58 -35.35
C LEU A 771 3.58 11.12 -33.97
N ILE A 772 2.33 11.46 -33.56
CA ILE A 772 1.69 11.39 -32.19
C ILE A 772 0.14 11.21 -32.25
N PRO A 773 -0.60 10.40 -31.45
CA PRO A 773 -2.08 10.37 -31.49
C PRO A 773 -2.79 11.59 -30.82
N LYS A 774 -4.07 11.93 -31.18
CA LYS A 774 -4.81 12.92 -30.34
C LYS A 774 -5.01 12.34 -28.96
N PRO A 775 -4.95 13.18 -27.93
CA PRO A 775 -5.65 12.93 -26.68
C PRO A 775 -7.09 12.47 -26.94
N ILE A 776 -7.36 11.21 -26.63
CA ILE A 776 -8.70 10.61 -26.58
C ILE A 776 -9.43 11.14 -25.35
N ASP A 777 -8.67 11.44 -24.30
CA ASP A 777 -9.12 11.89 -23.00
C ASP A 777 -8.96 13.41 -22.84
N ALA A 778 -9.85 13.99 -22.01
CA ALA A 778 -9.70 15.36 -21.54
C ALA A 778 -8.40 15.51 -20.73
N LEU A 779 -7.85 16.73 -20.67
CA LEU A 779 -6.72 17.01 -19.79
C LEU A 779 -7.18 16.92 -18.34
N GLU A 780 -6.51 16.12 -17.50
CA GLU A 780 -6.69 16.25 -16.04
C GLU A 780 -6.14 17.61 -15.60
N THR A 781 -7.04 18.54 -15.28
CA THR A 781 -6.69 19.85 -14.76
C THR A 781 -6.66 19.81 -13.23
N PHE A 782 -5.52 20.16 -12.63
CA PHE A 782 -5.43 20.36 -11.18
C PHE A 782 -6.51 21.33 -10.70
N LYS A 783 -7.12 21.05 -9.55
CA LYS A 783 -7.94 22.04 -8.83
C LYS A 783 -7.02 23.19 -8.39
N ILE A 784 -7.17 24.39 -8.96
CA ILE A 784 -6.36 25.55 -8.57
C ILE A 784 -7.07 26.33 -7.47
N ARG A 785 -6.57 26.24 -6.23
CA ARG A 785 -6.97 27.15 -5.15
C ARG A 785 -6.35 28.52 -5.42
N ARG A 786 -7.19 29.54 -5.60
CA ARG A 786 -6.76 30.93 -5.85
C ARG A 786 -6.87 31.77 -4.58
N ASP A 787 -6.13 32.87 -4.50
CA ASP A 787 -6.40 33.90 -3.48
C ASP A 787 -7.80 34.47 -3.72
N ILE A 788 -8.63 34.57 -2.68
CA ILE A 788 -9.98 35.14 -2.76
C ILE A 788 -9.96 36.61 -3.23
N MET A 789 -8.88 37.33 -2.94
CA MET A 789 -8.65 38.70 -3.43
C MET A 789 -8.27 38.76 -4.91
N SER A 790 -7.99 37.61 -5.55
CA SER A 790 -7.66 37.50 -6.98
C SER A 790 -8.82 37.05 -7.87
N LEU A 791 -9.98 36.69 -7.30
CA LEU A 791 -11.14 36.20 -8.05
C LEU A 791 -11.87 37.34 -8.76
N SER A 792 -12.41 37.05 -9.96
CA SER A 792 -13.42 37.93 -10.57
C SER A 792 -14.74 37.90 -9.78
N ARG A 793 -15.64 38.86 -10.03
CA ARG A 793 -16.97 38.88 -9.42
C ARG A 793 -17.81 37.67 -9.82
N GLU A 794 -17.61 37.16 -11.03
CA GLU A 794 -18.24 35.97 -11.58
C GLU A 794 -17.69 34.70 -10.91
N GLU A 795 -16.37 34.59 -10.74
CA GLU A 795 -15.73 33.47 -10.03
C GLU A 795 -16.17 33.41 -8.55
N LEU A 796 -16.20 34.57 -7.88
CA LEU A 796 -16.67 34.70 -6.51
C LEU A 796 -18.16 34.32 -6.36
N ALA A 797 -19.01 34.79 -7.29
CA ALA A 797 -20.44 34.44 -7.30
C ALA A 797 -20.69 32.94 -7.49
N VAL A 798 -19.83 32.23 -8.24
CA VAL A 798 -19.87 30.76 -8.33
C VAL A 798 -19.49 30.13 -7.00
N TYR A 799 -18.42 30.56 -6.33
CA TYR A 799 -18.07 30.05 -4.99
C TYR A 799 -19.20 30.27 -3.97
N GLN A 800 -19.77 31.48 -3.93
CA GLN A 800 -20.92 31.83 -3.10
C GLN A 800 -22.13 30.91 -3.40
N SER A 801 -22.49 30.72 -4.67
CA SER A 801 -23.53 29.76 -5.08
C SER A 801 -23.30 28.37 -4.51
N LYS A 802 -22.08 27.84 -4.52
CA LYS A 802 -21.86 26.49 -3.98
C LYS A 802 -22.09 26.39 -2.47
N LEU A 803 -21.75 27.43 -1.71
CA LEU A 803 -22.03 27.48 -0.27
C LEU A 803 -23.54 27.62 -0.01
N ASP A 804 -24.25 28.42 -0.80
CA ASP A 804 -25.70 28.63 -0.67
C ASP A 804 -26.51 27.40 -1.12
N ASP A 805 -26.36 26.97 -2.37
CA ASP A 805 -27.19 25.92 -2.98
C ASP A 805 -26.87 24.50 -2.45
N ILE A 806 -25.59 24.18 -2.24
CA ILE A 806 -25.13 22.81 -1.93
C ILE A 806 -24.90 22.61 -0.42
N LEU A 807 -24.19 23.51 0.24
CA LEU A 807 -23.94 23.38 1.69
C LEU A 807 -25.07 23.97 2.54
N GLN A 808 -25.85 24.91 2.00
CA GLN A 808 -26.97 25.60 2.65
C GLN A 808 -26.53 26.21 3.99
N VAL A 809 -25.50 27.07 3.94
CA VAL A 809 -24.89 27.69 5.13
C VAL A 809 -25.88 28.54 5.95
N GLY A 810 -26.93 29.06 5.30
CA GLY A 810 -28.01 29.83 5.94
C GLY A 810 -29.14 28.98 6.52
N ALA A 811 -29.02 27.64 6.58
CA ALA A 811 -30.08 26.74 7.04
C ALA A 811 -29.63 25.82 8.19
N LEU A 812 -30.57 25.47 9.08
CA LEU A 812 -30.36 24.48 10.14
C LEU A 812 -30.55 23.05 9.61
N GLY A 813 -29.80 22.10 10.15
CA GLY A 813 -29.82 20.70 9.68
C GLY A 813 -29.21 20.50 8.28
N SER A 814 -28.51 21.49 7.75
CA SER A 814 -27.86 21.46 6.44
C SER A 814 -26.51 20.75 6.46
N LYS A 815 -25.95 20.52 5.26
CA LYS A 815 -24.60 19.94 5.13
C LYS A 815 -23.53 20.86 5.73
N TRP A 816 -23.75 22.18 5.78
CA TRP A 816 -22.89 23.11 6.53
C TRP A 816 -22.88 22.80 8.04
N GLN A 817 -24.06 22.56 8.63
CA GLN A 817 -24.17 22.23 10.05
C GLN A 817 -23.56 20.85 10.36
N GLU A 818 -23.65 19.88 9.44
CA GLU A 818 -22.90 18.62 9.55
C GLU A 818 -21.39 18.83 9.50
N LEU A 819 -20.88 19.67 8.59
CA LEU A 819 -19.45 19.94 8.42
C LEU A 819 -18.84 20.66 9.64
N GLY A 820 -19.54 21.66 10.19
CA GLY A 820 -19.15 22.31 11.44
C GLY A 820 -19.08 21.34 12.62
N GLN A 821 -20.00 20.37 12.69
CA GLN A 821 -19.98 19.31 13.71
C GLN A 821 -18.87 18.26 13.45
N LEU A 822 -18.59 17.92 12.19
CA LEU A 822 -17.46 17.08 11.81
C LEU A 822 -16.14 17.66 12.32
N HIS A 823 -15.90 18.97 12.10
CA HIS A 823 -14.76 19.64 12.71
C HIS A 823 -14.81 19.54 14.25
N ALA A 824 -15.86 20.06 14.87
CA ALA A 824 -15.96 20.18 16.32
C ALA A 824 -15.69 18.85 17.07
N TYR A 825 -16.09 17.71 16.50
CA TYR A 825 -15.98 16.38 17.14
C TYR A 825 -14.86 15.48 16.61
N TRP A 826 -14.17 15.82 15.52
CA TRP A 826 -13.11 14.97 14.95
C TRP A 826 -11.79 15.68 14.66
N CYS A 827 -11.74 17.02 14.66
CA CYS A 827 -10.52 17.78 14.41
C CYS A 827 -9.38 17.35 15.33
N LEU A 828 -8.16 17.42 14.81
CA LEU A 828 -6.95 17.08 15.54
C LEU A 828 -6.15 18.37 15.79
N HIS A 829 -5.81 18.60 17.05
CA HIS A 829 -5.01 19.72 17.53
C HIS A 829 -3.95 19.21 18.54
N TYR A 830 -2.95 20.04 18.82
CA TYR A 830 -1.76 19.84 19.65
C TYR A 830 -0.84 18.69 19.20
N GLN A 831 -0.80 18.44 17.89
CA GLN A 831 -0.10 17.31 17.25
C GLN A 831 0.25 17.52 15.77
N GLU A 832 1.25 16.79 15.28
CA GLU A 832 1.65 16.67 13.86
C GLU A 832 0.48 16.59 12.87
N ALA A 833 -0.55 15.81 13.23
CA ALA A 833 -1.72 15.55 12.39
C ALA A 833 -2.56 16.80 12.05
N THR A 834 -2.39 17.91 12.79
CA THR A 834 -3.30 19.07 12.77
C THR A 834 -3.56 19.61 11.36
N PHE A 835 -2.52 20.08 10.66
CA PHE A 835 -2.70 20.68 9.32
C PHE A 835 -3.04 19.64 8.25
N LEU A 836 -2.63 18.38 8.44
CA LEU A 836 -2.93 17.28 7.52
C LEU A 836 -4.38 16.79 7.63
N TRP A 837 -4.97 16.84 8.83
CA TRP A 837 -6.40 16.61 9.06
C TRP A 837 -7.23 17.72 8.39
N HIS A 838 -6.81 18.98 8.53
CA HIS A 838 -7.48 20.11 7.88
C HIS A 838 -7.34 20.07 6.35
N ARG A 839 -6.22 19.62 5.80
CA ARG A 839 -6.05 19.32 4.35
C ARG A 839 -7.08 18.30 3.87
N ALA A 840 -7.31 17.20 4.61
CA ALA A 840 -8.34 16.21 4.28
C ALA A 840 -9.77 16.78 4.38
N TYR A 841 -10.06 17.60 5.39
CA TYR A 841 -11.34 18.30 5.52
C TYR A 841 -11.62 19.22 4.32
N LEU A 842 -10.62 20.01 3.88
CA LEU A 842 -10.75 20.86 2.70
C LEU A 842 -11.02 20.04 1.44
N LEU A 843 -10.31 18.93 1.22
CA LEU A 843 -10.53 18.04 0.07
C LEU A 843 -11.94 17.44 0.07
N TYR A 844 -12.49 17.07 1.23
CA TYR A 844 -13.86 16.57 1.37
C TYR A 844 -14.89 17.66 1.01
N VAL A 845 -14.71 18.89 1.52
CA VAL A 845 -15.58 20.02 1.15
C VAL A 845 -15.48 20.33 -0.34
N GLU A 846 -14.27 20.39 -0.92
CA GLU A 846 -14.03 20.59 -2.36
C GLU A 846 -14.58 19.45 -3.24
N LYS A 847 -14.80 18.26 -2.69
CA LYS A 847 -15.50 17.14 -3.34
C LYS A 847 -17.02 17.34 -3.31
N LEU A 848 -17.58 17.79 -2.18
CA LEU A 848 -19.01 18.12 -2.05
C LEU A 848 -19.42 19.30 -2.94
N ILE A 849 -18.67 20.40 -2.94
CA ILE A 849 -19.05 21.63 -3.66
C ILE A 849 -18.65 21.64 -5.14
N GLY A 850 -17.78 20.72 -5.58
CA GLY A 850 -17.30 20.63 -6.96
C GLY A 850 -16.47 21.83 -7.41
N PHE A 851 -15.84 22.55 -6.49
CA PHE A 851 -15.14 23.83 -6.72
C PHE A 851 -13.94 23.93 -5.77
N PRO A 852 -12.77 24.47 -6.20
CA PRO A 852 -11.61 24.67 -5.32
C PRO A 852 -11.87 25.79 -4.31
N ILE A 853 -11.56 25.57 -3.04
CA ILE A 853 -11.73 26.59 -1.99
C ILE A 853 -10.70 27.71 -2.23
N PRO A 854 -11.13 28.98 -2.41
CA PRO A 854 -10.21 30.08 -2.52
C PRO A 854 -9.59 30.38 -1.15
N TYR A 855 -8.28 30.56 -1.10
CA TYR A 855 -7.56 30.85 0.13
C TYR A 855 -7.55 32.36 0.43
N TRP A 856 -7.42 32.76 1.70
CA TRP A 856 -7.22 34.15 2.08
C TRP A 856 -5.78 34.33 2.58
N ASN A 857 -4.98 35.13 1.87
CA ASN A 857 -3.58 35.33 2.26
C ASN A 857 -3.39 36.32 3.42
N GLY A 858 -3.69 35.91 4.65
CA GLY A 858 -3.33 36.64 5.86
C GLY A 858 -1.81 36.83 6.07
N TYR A 859 -0.98 36.13 5.29
CA TYR A 859 0.48 36.22 5.30
C TYR A 859 1.04 37.15 4.19
N ALA A 860 0.17 37.82 3.43
CA ALA A 860 0.59 38.87 2.49
C ALA A 860 1.30 40.00 3.25
N SER A 861 2.44 40.45 2.73
CA SER A 861 3.26 41.54 3.25
C SER A 861 2.45 42.82 3.56
N GLU A 862 1.50 43.17 2.69
CA GLU A 862 0.60 44.31 2.85
C GLU A 862 -0.48 44.14 3.92
N ALA A 863 -0.83 42.90 4.31
CA ALA A 863 -1.91 42.66 5.29
C ALA A 863 -1.57 43.18 6.71
N ALA A 864 -0.30 43.55 6.95
CA ALA A 864 0.18 44.18 8.18
C ALA A 864 0.23 45.74 8.10
N ASP A 865 -0.18 46.36 6.99
CA ASP A 865 -0.34 47.80 6.84
C ASP A 865 -1.82 48.20 7.02
N PRO A 866 -2.19 48.94 8.08
CA PRO A 866 -3.57 49.39 8.30
C PRO A 866 -4.18 50.28 7.21
N THR A 867 -3.44 50.63 6.16
CA THR A 867 -3.92 51.44 5.03
C THR A 867 -4.07 50.67 3.71
N SER A 868 -3.59 49.41 3.62
CA SER A 868 -3.73 48.59 2.41
C SER A 868 -5.13 47.97 2.28
N SER A 869 -5.56 47.72 1.04
CA SER A 869 -6.75 46.93 0.70
C SER A 869 -6.65 45.45 1.09
N PHE A 870 -5.47 44.96 1.47
CA PHE A 870 -5.26 43.58 1.96
C PHE A 870 -5.34 43.45 3.49
N ALA A 871 -5.57 44.55 4.21
CA ALA A 871 -5.63 44.55 5.67
C ALA A 871 -7.01 44.16 6.22
N GLY A 872 -7.02 43.30 7.24
CA GLY A 872 -8.24 42.83 7.88
C GLY A 872 -8.98 41.76 7.06
N ILE A 873 -10.27 41.59 7.35
CA ILE A 873 -11.12 40.59 6.69
C ILE A 873 -11.42 41.03 5.24
N PRO A 874 -11.25 40.16 4.22
CA PRO A 874 -11.57 40.48 2.83
C PRO A 874 -13.02 40.97 2.67
N PRO A 875 -13.27 42.03 1.87
CA PRO A 875 -14.61 42.62 1.72
C PRO A 875 -15.71 41.62 1.34
N MET A 876 -15.35 40.57 0.61
CA MET A 876 -16.20 39.45 0.20
C MET A 876 -16.93 38.75 1.37
N PHE A 877 -16.37 38.77 2.59
CA PHE A 877 -17.00 38.23 3.80
C PHE A 877 -17.87 39.26 4.55
N LEU A 878 -17.86 40.53 4.13
CA LEU A 878 -18.51 41.67 4.79
C LEU A 878 -19.67 42.27 3.96
N GLU A 879 -19.71 42.02 2.65
CA GLU A 879 -20.83 42.36 1.76
C GLU A 879 -22.14 41.68 2.19
N ASP A 880 -23.26 42.41 2.18
CA ASP A 880 -24.56 41.86 2.62
C ASP A 880 -25.19 40.88 1.63
N LYS A 881 -24.93 41.05 0.33
CA LYS A 881 -25.63 40.34 -0.74
C LYS A 881 -24.70 39.94 -1.87
N TYR A 882 -25.11 38.95 -2.64
CA TYR A 882 -24.49 38.59 -3.91
C TYR A 882 -25.55 38.37 -5.00
N ILE A 883 -25.13 38.44 -6.26
CA ILE A 883 -25.98 38.11 -7.41
C ILE A 883 -25.68 36.66 -7.79
N HIS A 884 -26.67 35.78 -7.61
CA HIS A 884 -26.51 34.36 -7.86
C HIS A 884 -26.27 34.09 -9.37
N PRO A 885 -25.23 33.34 -9.77
CA PRO A 885 -24.72 33.31 -11.14
C PRO A 885 -25.65 32.65 -12.15
N VAL A 886 -26.58 31.78 -11.74
CA VAL A 886 -27.48 31.06 -12.66
C VAL A 886 -28.79 31.81 -12.87
N ASP A 887 -29.60 32.00 -11.81
CA ASP A 887 -30.93 32.62 -11.90
C ASP A 887 -30.92 34.16 -11.83
N LYS A 888 -29.76 34.78 -11.56
CA LYS A 888 -29.56 36.23 -11.39
C LYS A 888 -30.36 36.86 -10.23
N SER A 889 -30.85 36.07 -9.28
CA SER A 889 -31.46 36.56 -8.05
C SER A 889 -30.42 37.27 -7.16
N GLU A 890 -30.87 38.32 -6.46
CA GLU A 890 -30.08 38.97 -5.42
C GLU A 890 -30.37 38.26 -4.08
N ARG A 891 -29.36 37.59 -3.51
CA ARG A 891 -29.49 36.74 -2.30
C ARG A 891 -28.60 37.27 -1.16
N PRO A 892 -28.90 36.97 0.12
CA PRO A 892 -27.97 37.21 1.23
C PRO A 892 -26.61 36.55 0.95
N ASN A 893 -25.51 37.21 1.29
CA ASN A 893 -24.18 36.69 1.05
C ASN A 893 -23.87 35.49 1.99
N PRO A 894 -23.66 34.26 1.47
CA PRO A 894 -23.37 33.10 2.30
C PRO A 894 -22.02 33.23 3.04
N LEU A 895 -21.10 34.05 2.56
CA LEU A 895 -19.82 34.34 3.24
C LEU A 895 -19.98 35.25 4.49
N LYS A 896 -21.17 35.83 4.70
CA LYS A 896 -21.51 36.69 5.84
C LYS A 896 -22.61 36.09 6.70
N PHE A 897 -23.68 35.63 6.07
CA PHE A 897 -24.90 35.12 6.72
C PHE A 897 -24.92 33.59 6.79
N ALA A 898 -23.82 33.00 7.25
CA ALA A 898 -23.79 31.60 7.66
C ALA A 898 -24.32 31.45 9.08
N LEU A 899 -25.22 30.50 9.32
CA LEU A 899 -25.74 30.21 10.65
C LEU A 899 -24.63 29.59 11.51
N ALA A 900 -24.51 30.12 12.73
CA ALA A 900 -23.65 29.54 13.76
C ALA A 900 -24.20 28.18 14.23
N LEU A 901 -23.49 27.52 15.16
CA LEU A 901 -23.90 26.26 15.76
C LEU A 901 -25.36 26.33 16.26
N ASN A 902 -26.24 25.51 15.67
CA ASN A 902 -27.68 25.47 15.99
C ASN A 902 -28.41 26.81 15.83
N GLY A 903 -27.88 27.77 15.07
CA GLY A 903 -28.49 29.09 14.89
C GLY A 903 -28.31 30.02 16.09
N HIS A 904 -27.24 29.85 16.87
CA HIS A 904 -26.86 30.72 17.98
C HIS A 904 -25.37 31.04 17.90
N SER A 905 -25.01 32.32 17.74
CA SER A 905 -23.61 32.75 17.86
C SER A 905 -23.08 32.55 19.28
N LYS A 906 -21.79 32.24 19.43
CA LYS A 906 -21.10 32.18 20.72
C LYS A 906 -21.23 33.50 21.49
N SER A 907 -21.31 34.62 20.77
CA SER A 907 -21.53 35.96 21.34
C SER A 907 -22.93 36.20 21.96
N GLY A 908 -23.90 35.32 21.69
CA GLY A 908 -25.30 35.44 22.12
C GLY A 908 -26.11 36.56 21.43
N LYS A 909 -25.56 37.23 20.41
CA LYS A 909 -26.14 38.46 19.81
C LYS A 909 -26.92 38.24 18.51
N GLY A 910 -26.97 37.02 17.99
CA GLY A 910 -27.67 36.69 16.74
C GLY A 910 -27.54 35.22 16.36
N GLU A 911 -28.17 34.86 15.24
CA GLU A 911 -28.20 33.49 14.70
C GLU A 911 -27.03 33.18 13.75
N PHE A 912 -26.48 34.20 13.11
CA PHE A 912 -25.32 34.13 12.21
C PHE A 912 -24.00 34.27 12.97
N VAL A 913 -22.92 33.76 12.38
CA VAL A 913 -21.57 33.83 12.95
C VAL A 913 -21.11 35.26 13.26
N THR A 914 -20.58 35.48 14.46
CA THR A 914 -20.13 36.80 14.93
C THR A 914 -18.61 36.92 14.94
N ARG A 915 -18.13 38.00 14.31
CA ARG A 915 -16.71 38.35 14.17
C ARG A 915 -16.37 39.60 15.01
N SER A 916 -15.08 39.89 15.15
CA SER A 916 -14.55 41.05 15.88
C SER A 916 -15.12 42.36 15.33
N SER A 917 -15.70 43.21 16.18
CA SER A 917 -16.32 44.46 15.71
C SER A 917 -15.31 45.39 15.07
N THR A 918 -14.06 45.42 15.57
CA THR A 918 -12.98 46.19 14.95
C THR A 918 -12.65 45.75 13.52
N LEU A 919 -12.86 44.46 13.18
CA LEU A 919 -12.63 43.94 11.84
C LEU A 919 -13.84 44.10 10.91
N THR A 920 -15.06 44.23 11.44
CA THR A 920 -16.28 44.48 10.65
C THR A 920 -16.60 45.98 10.48
N GLU A 921 -16.21 46.81 11.45
CA GLU A 921 -16.14 48.28 11.36
C GLU A 921 -15.02 48.75 10.39
N GLY A 922 -14.01 47.91 10.17
CA GLY A 922 -12.88 48.20 9.29
C GLY A 922 -12.07 49.43 9.71
N PRO A 923 -11.48 50.17 8.76
CA PRO A 923 -10.71 51.40 9.02
C PRO A 923 -11.45 52.52 9.77
N SER A 924 -12.78 52.43 9.92
CA SER A 924 -13.55 53.37 10.74
C SER A 924 -13.39 53.14 12.25
N SER A 925 -12.96 51.93 12.66
CA SER A 925 -12.80 51.58 14.06
C SER A 925 -11.61 52.30 14.69
N ARG A 926 -11.81 52.91 15.86
CA ARG A 926 -10.75 53.56 16.65
C ARG A 926 -9.60 52.62 17.06
N HIS A 927 -9.83 51.30 16.98
CA HIS A 927 -8.84 50.27 17.33
C HIS A 927 -8.16 49.62 16.11
N TRP A 928 -8.60 49.94 14.88
CA TRP A 928 -8.16 49.30 13.64
C TRP A 928 -6.64 49.18 13.49
N LYS A 929 -5.91 50.30 13.62
CA LYS A 929 -4.44 50.32 13.43
C LYS A 929 -3.70 49.35 14.35
N ARG A 930 -4.14 49.24 15.60
CA ARG A 930 -3.59 48.33 16.61
C ARG A 930 -3.91 46.87 16.29
N THR A 931 -5.16 46.59 15.91
CA THR A 931 -5.62 45.24 15.56
C THR A 931 -4.97 44.70 14.28
N ILE A 932 -4.72 45.53 13.26
CA ILE A 932 -3.94 45.15 12.07
C ILE A 932 -2.45 45.04 12.40
N GLY A 933 -1.91 45.90 13.27
CA GLY A 933 -0.50 45.85 13.69
C GLY A 933 -0.04 44.51 14.27
N LEU A 934 -0.96 43.70 14.80
CA LEU A 934 -0.69 42.33 15.28
C LEU A 934 -0.18 41.39 14.17
N PHE A 935 -0.50 41.62 12.90
CA PHE A 935 0.00 40.79 11.80
C PHE A 935 1.53 40.85 11.69
N LYS A 936 2.20 41.91 12.17
CA LYS A 936 3.67 41.98 12.27
C LYS A 936 4.26 40.99 13.27
N LEU A 937 3.49 40.50 14.25
CA LEU A 937 3.88 39.38 15.10
C LEU A 937 3.59 38.06 14.41
N TYR A 938 2.40 37.91 13.82
CA TYR A 938 1.98 36.65 13.18
C TYR A 938 2.86 36.31 11.97
N HIS A 939 3.24 37.29 11.14
CA HIS A 939 4.19 37.09 10.04
C HIS A 939 5.56 36.61 10.52
N ARG A 940 6.08 37.16 11.63
CA ARG A 940 7.33 36.70 12.24
C ARG A 940 7.23 35.30 12.84
N GLN A 941 6.07 34.94 13.40
CA GLN A 941 5.82 33.58 13.88
C GLN A 941 5.74 32.57 12.73
N ILE A 942 5.13 32.93 11.59
CA ILE A 942 5.09 32.09 10.38
C ILE A 942 6.48 31.94 9.77
N ASP A 943 7.26 33.01 9.62
CA ASP A 943 8.64 32.96 9.11
C ASP A 943 9.55 32.09 10.01
N HIS A 944 9.45 32.26 11.33
CA HIS A 944 10.19 31.43 12.29
C HIS A 944 9.79 29.94 12.23
N ALA A 945 8.51 29.62 11.97
CA ALA A 945 8.09 28.24 11.73
C ALA A 945 8.62 27.70 10.38
N LEU A 946 8.49 28.48 9.30
CA LEU A 946 8.92 28.10 7.95
C LEU A 946 10.43 27.83 7.83
N ARG A 947 11.25 28.35 8.76
CA ARG A 947 12.70 28.13 8.84
C ARG A 947 13.12 26.86 9.58
N GLN A 948 12.20 26.14 10.22
CA GLN A 948 12.56 24.93 10.97
C GLN A 948 12.99 23.79 10.03
N SER A 949 13.99 23.02 10.46
CA SER A 949 14.51 21.89 9.65
C SER A 949 13.68 20.60 9.76
N THR A 950 12.64 20.60 10.60
CA THR A 950 11.79 19.43 10.89
C THR A 950 10.31 19.82 10.92
N TYR A 951 9.47 19.06 10.20
CA TYR A 951 8.01 19.17 10.32
C TYR A 951 7.56 18.84 11.74
N THR A 952 8.06 17.71 12.27
CA THR A 952 7.88 17.24 13.65
C THR A 952 9.15 16.48 14.07
N SER A 953 9.52 16.48 15.35
CA SER A 953 10.70 15.74 15.82
C SER A 953 10.35 14.34 16.36
N SER A 954 11.23 13.39 16.03
CA SER A 954 11.14 11.96 16.36
C SER A 954 11.46 11.59 17.82
N HIS A 955 11.88 12.56 18.63
CA HIS A 955 12.33 12.33 20.01
C HIS A 955 11.27 12.72 21.04
N THR A 956 10.36 11.79 21.35
CA THR A 956 9.74 11.74 22.68
C THR A 956 10.78 11.22 23.68
N ALA A 957 10.72 11.54 24.99
CA ALA A 957 11.76 11.11 25.92
C ALA A 957 11.66 9.62 26.35
N GLU A 958 10.85 8.84 25.63
CA GLU A 958 10.84 7.38 25.69
C GLU A 958 11.87 6.77 24.70
N ASN A 959 12.56 7.61 23.90
CA ASN A 959 13.63 7.26 22.95
C ASN A 959 13.29 6.17 21.91
N SER A 960 12.01 5.86 21.75
CA SER A 960 11.55 4.62 21.09
C SER A 960 11.51 4.70 19.57
N GLY A 961 11.74 5.87 18.97
CA GLY A 961 11.57 6.12 17.53
C GLY A 961 10.12 6.03 17.04
N VAL A 962 9.15 5.81 17.93
CA VAL A 962 7.72 5.76 17.61
C VAL A 962 7.24 7.19 17.29
N PRO A 963 6.71 7.44 16.09
CA PRO A 963 6.28 8.78 15.71
C PRO A 963 5.08 9.28 16.54
N TRP A 964 5.06 10.59 16.82
CA TRP A 964 4.24 11.21 17.88
C TRP A 964 2.73 10.92 17.76
N ALA A 965 2.17 10.84 16.56
CA ALA A 965 0.73 10.66 16.40
C ALA A 965 0.23 9.27 16.87
N TYR A 966 1.10 8.28 17.10
CA TYR A 966 0.69 6.92 17.44
C TYR A 966 0.22 6.71 18.91
N ILE A 967 0.27 7.74 19.77
CA ILE A 967 -0.09 7.61 21.19
C ILE A 967 -1.61 7.68 21.40
N THR A 968 -2.26 6.51 21.43
CA THR A 968 -3.73 6.41 21.51
C THR A 968 -4.33 6.52 22.92
N THR A 969 -3.53 6.40 23.98
CA THR A 969 -3.95 6.53 25.39
C THR A 969 -2.78 7.01 26.25
N PHE A 970 -3.01 8.01 27.10
CA PHE A 970 -2.05 8.45 28.11
C PHE A 970 -2.44 7.93 29.49
N SER A 971 -1.44 7.62 30.32
CA SER A 971 -1.69 7.33 31.74
C SER A 971 -1.80 8.63 32.54
N ASP A 972 -2.75 8.72 33.48
CA ASP A 972 -2.93 9.89 34.36
C ASP A 972 -1.76 10.14 35.33
N HIS A 973 -0.70 9.34 35.27
CA HIS A 973 0.46 9.37 36.16
C HIS A 973 1.81 9.44 35.41
N GLN A 974 1.80 9.62 34.09
CA GLN A 974 3.01 9.86 33.30
C GLN A 974 3.64 11.20 33.71
N LYS A 975 4.94 11.21 34.02
CA LYS A 975 5.61 12.38 34.59
C LYS A 975 5.97 13.38 33.50
N ASN A 976 5.54 14.64 33.63
CA ASN A 976 5.74 15.71 32.63
C ASN A 976 7.18 15.87 32.14
N LYS A 977 8.19 15.49 32.94
CA LYS A 977 9.61 15.47 32.56
C LYS A 977 9.99 14.46 31.46
N LEU A 978 9.05 13.66 30.95
CA LEU A 978 9.26 12.69 29.86
C LEU A 978 8.97 13.26 28.45
N TYR A 979 8.76 14.57 28.33
CA TYR A 979 8.50 15.23 27.04
C TYR A 979 9.34 16.51 26.94
N PRO A 980 10.25 16.63 25.94
CA PRO A 980 11.03 17.84 25.74
C PRO A 980 10.17 18.96 25.15
N TYR A 981 10.64 20.19 25.34
CA TYR A 981 10.11 21.39 24.70
C TYR A 981 10.20 21.25 23.17
N ARG A 982 9.17 21.73 22.46
CA ARG A 982 9.01 21.53 21.02
C ARG A 982 9.15 22.86 20.27
N PHE A 983 10.08 22.90 19.33
CA PHE A 983 10.38 24.05 18.46
C PHE A 983 10.28 23.68 16.96
N ASP A 984 9.72 22.50 16.65
CA ASP A 984 9.46 22.05 15.27
C ASP A 984 8.39 22.92 14.57
N PHE A 985 8.30 22.81 13.25
CA PHE A 985 7.30 23.52 12.46
C PHE A 985 5.87 23.29 12.98
N ASP A 986 5.47 22.05 13.28
CA ASP A 986 4.09 21.73 13.69
C ASP A 986 3.63 22.54 14.92
N GLY A 987 4.43 22.57 15.98
CA GLY A 987 4.12 23.28 17.22
C GLY A 987 4.21 24.80 17.13
N LEU A 988 5.13 25.35 16.34
CA LEU A 988 5.26 26.80 16.13
C LEU A 988 4.17 27.34 15.18
N PHE A 989 3.86 26.60 14.11
CA PHE A 989 2.86 26.98 13.13
C PHE A 989 1.43 26.88 13.70
N GLU A 990 1.17 25.93 14.60
CA GLU A 990 -0.10 25.86 15.35
C GLU A 990 -0.33 27.07 16.27
N GLN A 991 0.72 27.63 16.89
CA GLN A 991 0.56 28.82 17.74
C GLN A 991 0.00 30.02 16.97
N VAL A 992 0.54 30.28 15.78
CA VAL A 992 0.08 31.39 14.95
C VAL A 992 -1.26 31.11 14.28
N HIS A 993 -1.59 29.83 14.08
CA HIS A 993 -2.94 29.38 13.75
C HIS A 993 -3.96 29.77 14.84
N ASP A 994 -3.71 29.40 16.10
CA ASP A 994 -4.60 29.73 17.22
C ASP A 994 -4.74 31.26 17.40
N ASN A 995 -3.65 31.99 17.21
CA ASN A 995 -3.63 33.45 17.24
C ASN A 995 -4.61 34.07 16.22
N PHE A 996 -4.65 33.55 15.00
CA PHE A 996 -5.53 34.05 13.95
C PHE A 996 -7.02 33.78 14.27
N HIS A 997 -7.35 32.58 14.77
CA HIS A 997 -8.70 32.26 15.27
C HIS A 997 -9.17 33.25 16.34
N GLY A 998 -8.32 33.53 17.33
CA GLY A 998 -8.59 34.51 18.38
C GLY A 998 -8.72 35.96 17.90
N TRP A 999 -8.06 36.29 16.78
CA TRP A 999 -8.09 37.62 16.17
C TRP A 999 -9.35 37.87 15.32
N VAL A 1000 -9.86 36.86 14.59
CA VAL A 1000 -11.06 37.03 13.73
C VAL A 1000 -12.32 37.33 14.54
N GLY A 1001 -12.56 36.66 15.68
CA GLY A 1001 -13.71 36.94 16.54
C GLY A 1001 -14.18 35.75 17.40
N PRO A 1002 -15.20 35.94 18.26
CA PRO A 1002 -15.59 34.98 19.29
C PRO A 1002 -16.01 33.61 18.75
N ASP A 1003 -16.66 33.57 17.59
CA ASP A 1003 -17.15 32.31 17.01
C ASP A 1003 -15.99 31.54 16.32
N MET A 1004 -15.08 32.24 15.64
CA MET A 1004 -13.82 31.66 15.14
C MET A 1004 -12.85 31.25 16.25
N ALA A 1005 -12.91 31.90 17.41
CA ALA A 1005 -12.04 31.63 18.55
C ALA A 1005 -12.41 30.39 19.36
N ASP A 1006 -13.55 29.74 19.15
CA ASP A 1006 -13.99 28.52 19.87
C ASP A 1006 -14.04 27.33 18.90
N ASN A 1007 -13.39 26.22 19.26
CA ASN A 1007 -13.27 25.03 18.39
C ASN A 1007 -14.62 24.38 18.03
N THR A 1008 -15.66 24.57 18.85
CA THR A 1008 -17.02 24.08 18.53
C THR A 1008 -17.73 24.98 17.51
N TYR A 1009 -17.31 26.24 17.35
CA TYR A 1009 -17.99 27.25 16.52
C TYR A 1009 -17.20 27.64 15.26
N THR A 1010 -15.87 27.51 15.25
CA THR A 1010 -15.00 28.05 14.22
C THR A 1010 -15.34 27.58 12.80
N ALA A 1011 -15.60 26.28 12.62
CA ALA A 1011 -15.94 25.70 11.32
C ALA A 1011 -17.36 26.03 10.80
N PHE A 1012 -18.16 26.81 11.54
CA PHE A 1012 -19.44 27.36 11.08
C PHE A 1012 -19.27 28.74 10.40
N ASP A 1013 -18.10 29.38 10.52
CA ASP A 1013 -17.78 30.62 9.79
C ASP A 1013 -17.10 30.28 8.44
N PRO A 1014 -17.63 30.74 7.28
CA PRO A 1014 -17.00 30.53 5.98
C PRO A 1014 -15.56 31.03 5.85
N ILE A 1015 -15.11 31.94 6.72
CA ILE A 1015 -13.69 32.31 6.83
C ILE A 1015 -12.83 31.08 7.12
N PHE A 1016 -13.31 30.11 7.91
CA PHE A 1016 -12.59 28.89 8.24
C PHE A 1016 -12.04 28.19 7.00
N LEU A 1017 -12.85 28.03 5.94
CA LEU A 1017 -12.44 27.37 4.70
C LEU A 1017 -11.28 28.10 4.02
N SER A 1018 -11.44 29.40 3.77
CA SER A 1018 -10.42 30.21 3.09
C SER A 1018 -9.17 30.43 3.93
N TYR A 1019 -9.32 30.50 5.25
CA TYR A 1019 -8.20 30.62 6.18
C TYR A 1019 -7.38 29.32 6.23
N HIS A 1020 -8.02 28.17 6.48
CA HIS A 1020 -7.34 26.88 6.46
C HIS A 1020 -6.75 26.54 5.10
N ALA A 1021 -7.37 26.94 3.98
CA ALA A 1021 -6.78 26.79 2.65
C ALA A 1021 -5.46 27.59 2.49
N ASN A 1022 -5.25 28.69 3.24
CA ASN A 1022 -3.96 29.39 3.27
C ASN A 1022 -2.96 28.75 4.23
N MET A 1023 -3.42 28.20 5.36
CA MET A 1023 -2.53 27.44 6.27
C MET A 1023 -2.05 26.13 5.63
N ASP A 1024 -2.90 25.48 4.85
CA ASP A 1024 -2.58 24.33 4.00
C ASP A 1024 -1.57 24.72 2.89
N ARG A 1025 -1.69 25.92 2.31
CA ARG A 1025 -0.71 26.48 1.36
C ARG A 1025 0.67 26.64 1.99
N LEU A 1026 0.73 27.23 3.19
CA LEU A 1026 1.98 27.45 3.91
C LEU A 1026 2.62 26.15 4.40
N ALA A 1027 1.82 25.16 4.83
CA ALA A 1027 2.29 23.80 5.11
C ALA A 1027 2.79 23.09 3.83
N GLY A 1028 2.15 23.31 2.67
CA GLY A 1028 2.63 22.85 1.38
C GLY A 1028 3.99 23.46 0.99
N ILE A 1029 4.16 24.77 1.20
CA ILE A 1029 5.43 25.48 1.01
C ILE A 1029 6.53 24.91 1.92
N PHE A 1030 6.22 24.58 3.18
CA PHE A 1030 7.18 23.92 4.07
C PHE A 1030 7.62 22.55 3.51
N ILE A 1031 6.68 21.75 3.00
CA ILE A 1031 6.95 20.39 2.49
C ILE A 1031 7.80 20.43 1.20
N ASP A 1032 7.51 21.36 0.27
CA ASP A 1032 8.30 21.55 -0.96
C ASP A 1032 9.66 22.23 -0.71
N ALA A 1033 9.78 23.03 0.37
CA ALA A 1033 11.06 23.50 0.87
C ALA A 1033 11.89 22.37 1.49
N HIS A 1034 11.29 21.50 2.31
CA HIS A 1034 11.95 20.46 3.12
C HIS A 1034 11.45 19.02 2.83
N PRO A 1035 11.60 18.49 1.60
CA PRO A 1035 11.23 17.10 1.25
C PRO A 1035 12.08 16.03 1.96
N GLU A 1036 13.13 16.42 2.69
CA GLU A 1036 13.85 15.60 3.67
C GLU A 1036 13.04 15.26 4.95
N SER A 1037 11.87 15.88 5.15
CA SER A 1037 11.01 15.74 6.34
C SER A 1037 10.45 14.32 6.52
N GLN A 1038 10.33 13.89 7.77
CA GLN A 1038 9.74 12.61 8.16
C GLN A 1038 8.36 12.82 8.82
N PHE A 1039 7.43 11.88 8.58
CA PHE A 1039 6.03 11.95 9.01
C PHE A 1039 5.55 10.61 9.58
N THR A 1040 4.54 10.62 10.47
CA THR A 1040 3.85 9.41 10.98
C THR A 1040 2.97 8.79 9.89
N SER A 1041 3.57 8.16 8.87
CA SER A 1041 2.85 7.72 7.67
C SER A 1041 1.56 6.92 7.95
N GLY A 1042 1.57 5.99 8.89
CA GLY A 1042 0.43 5.12 9.22
C GLY A 1042 -0.62 5.65 10.21
N PHE A 1043 -0.63 6.96 10.56
CA PHE A 1043 -1.64 7.49 11.48
C PHE A 1043 -2.95 7.90 10.74
N PRO A 1044 -4.13 7.40 11.18
CA PRO A 1044 -5.41 7.65 10.50
C PRO A 1044 -6.03 9.01 10.85
N LEU A 1045 -6.32 9.81 9.84
CA LEU A 1045 -7.02 11.10 9.91
C LEU A 1045 -8.55 10.86 9.91
N GLN A 1046 -9.05 10.17 10.93
CA GLN A 1046 -10.48 9.84 11.03
C GLN A 1046 -11.36 11.11 11.05
N PRO A 1047 -12.54 11.11 10.41
CA PRO A 1047 -13.23 9.98 9.78
C PRO A 1047 -12.91 9.81 8.29
N PHE A 1048 -11.96 10.54 7.72
CA PHE A 1048 -11.73 10.56 6.27
C PHE A 1048 -11.24 9.22 5.72
N ILE A 1049 -11.79 8.80 4.60
CA ILE A 1049 -11.37 7.65 3.78
C ILE A 1049 -11.06 8.14 2.34
N ASN A 1050 -10.55 7.27 1.47
CA ASN A 1050 -10.35 7.57 0.04
C ASN A 1050 -9.55 8.86 -0.23
N ASN A 1051 -8.36 9.01 0.40
CA ASN A 1051 -7.48 10.18 0.28
C ASN A 1051 -8.16 11.53 0.58
N GLY A 1052 -9.00 11.59 1.62
CA GLY A 1052 -9.72 12.81 2.02
C GLY A 1052 -10.94 13.14 1.16
N THR A 1053 -11.38 12.25 0.27
CA THR A 1053 -12.52 12.52 -0.63
C THR A 1053 -13.85 11.95 -0.15
N ASP A 1054 -13.87 11.15 0.93
CA ASP A 1054 -15.09 10.60 1.53
C ASP A 1054 -14.91 10.35 3.05
N ILE A 1055 -15.95 9.96 3.77
CA ILE A 1055 -15.94 9.77 5.24
C ILE A 1055 -16.60 8.47 5.70
N SER A 1056 -16.09 7.88 6.79
CA SER A 1056 -16.76 6.82 7.54
C SER A 1056 -16.62 7.06 9.05
N TYR A 1057 -17.72 6.98 9.79
CA TYR A 1057 -17.72 7.15 11.25
C TYR A 1057 -17.63 5.84 12.03
N HIS A 1058 -17.77 4.69 11.35
CA HIS A 1058 -18.05 3.40 11.99
C HIS A 1058 -17.26 2.22 11.41
N ASP A 1059 -16.36 2.43 10.46
CA ASP A 1059 -15.54 1.34 9.93
C ASP A 1059 -14.49 0.90 10.97
N PRO A 1060 -14.46 -0.38 11.40
CA PRO A 1060 -13.49 -0.86 12.39
C PRO A 1060 -12.08 -1.03 11.81
N ARG A 1061 -11.91 -0.99 10.48
CA ARG A 1061 -10.63 -1.24 9.80
C ARG A 1061 -9.78 0.01 9.81
N ARG A 1062 -8.85 0.11 10.77
CA ARG A 1062 -7.95 1.28 10.94
C ARG A 1062 -7.21 1.69 9.64
N TRP A 1063 -7.00 0.77 8.71
CA TRP A 1063 -6.32 1.00 7.43
C TRP A 1063 -7.20 1.63 6.32
N CYS A 1064 -8.54 1.64 6.43
CA CYS A 1064 -9.38 2.26 5.39
C CYS A 1064 -9.36 3.80 5.46
N TYR A 1065 -8.89 4.34 6.59
CA TYR A 1065 -8.81 5.77 6.84
C TYR A 1065 -7.61 6.40 6.14
N THR A 1066 -7.85 7.54 5.52
CA THR A 1066 -6.85 8.45 4.97
C THR A 1066 -5.80 8.74 6.04
N THR A 1067 -4.52 8.62 5.70
CA THR A 1067 -3.44 8.75 6.69
C THR A 1067 -2.70 10.08 6.62
N ILE A 1068 -1.89 10.37 7.64
CA ILE A 1068 -0.83 11.39 7.57
C ILE A 1068 0.07 11.12 6.36
N GLY A 1069 0.44 9.87 6.08
CA GLY A 1069 1.25 9.50 4.92
C GLY A 1069 0.58 9.79 3.58
N ASP A 1070 -0.76 9.83 3.53
CA ASP A 1070 -1.51 10.24 2.35
C ASP A 1070 -1.53 11.76 2.20
N MET A 1071 -1.83 12.49 3.28
CA MET A 1071 -1.97 13.95 3.23
C MET A 1071 -0.64 14.70 3.22
N ALA A 1072 0.46 14.10 3.68
CA ALA A 1072 1.81 14.68 3.61
C ALA A 1072 2.44 14.62 2.20
N LYS A 1073 1.80 13.94 1.23
CA LYS A 1073 2.22 13.93 -0.17
C LYS A 1073 2.18 15.33 -0.77
N ASP A 1074 2.95 15.52 -1.84
CA ASP A 1074 2.89 16.72 -2.68
C ASP A 1074 1.45 17.00 -3.15
N THR A 1075 1.02 18.26 -3.12
CA THR A 1075 -0.35 18.64 -3.48
C THR A 1075 -0.76 18.26 -4.92
N ARG A 1076 0.21 18.19 -5.84
CA ARG A 1076 0.00 17.71 -7.22
C ARG A 1076 -0.43 16.23 -7.22
N SER A 1077 0.17 15.41 -6.35
CA SER A 1077 -0.23 14.01 -6.12
C SER A 1077 -1.57 13.86 -5.40
N LEU A 1078 -2.16 14.97 -4.93
CA LEU A 1078 -3.51 15.06 -4.38
C LEU A 1078 -4.50 15.75 -5.35
N GLY A 1079 -4.09 16.00 -6.60
CA GLY A 1079 -4.94 16.54 -7.67
C GLY A 1079 -5.21 18.04 -7.59
N TYR A 1080 -4.46 18.80 -6.80
CA TYR A 1080 -4.68 20.24 -6.64
C TYR A 1080 -3.37 21.06 -6.55
N MET A 1081 -3.47 22.36 -6.79
CA MET A 1081 -2.35 23.31 -6.73
C MET A 1081 -2.83 24.67 -6.20
N TYR A 1082 -1.89 25.54 -5.85
CA TYR A 1082 -2.15 26.93 -5.49
C TYR A 1082 -1.78 27.87 -6.63
N ALA A 1083 -2.61 28.88 -6.90
CA ALA A 1083 -2.18 30.05 -7.68
C ALA A 1083 -1.31 30.97 -6.81
N ALA A 1084 -0.56 31.87 -7.45
CA ALA A 1084 0.14 32.95 -6.75
C ALA A 1084 -0.84 33.87 -5.98
N PRO A 1085 -0.43 34.44 -4.83
CA PRO A 1085 -1.28 35.31 -4.02
C PRO A 1085 -1.49 36.68 -4.68
N ALA A 1086 -2.56 37.38 -4.30
CA ALA A 1086 -2.93 38.68 -4.86
C ALA A 1086 -1.98 39.81 -4.44
N SER A 1087 -1.39 39.70 -3.24
CA SER A 1087 -0.23 40.48 -2.79
C SER A 1087 0.84 39.52 -2.25
N PRO A 1088 2.16 39.78 -2.46
CA PRO A 1088 3.22 38.84 -2.11
C PRO A 1088 3.26 38.50 -0.61
N ASP A 1089 3.58 37.24 -0.30
CA ASP A 1089 3.90 36.77 1.06
C ASP A 1089 4.99 37.62 1.72
N ALA A 1090 4.96 37.74 3.04
CA ALA A 1090 5.97 38.48 3.81
C ALA A 1090 7.39 37.90 3.63
N VAL A 1091 7.55 36.58 3.75
CA VAL A 1091 8.80 35.83 3.45
C VAL A 1091 8.43 34.44 2.94
N THR A 1092 8.94 34.03 1.78
CA THR A 1092 8.78 32.65 1.26
C THR A 1092 10.14 31.97 1.22
N PRO A 1093 10.33 30.78 1.85
CA PRO A 1093 11.56 30.01 1.69
C PRO A 1093 11.67 29.45 0.25
N PRO A 1094 12.88 29.34 -0.33
CA PRO A 1094 13.07 28.74 -1.65
C PRO A 1094 12.80 27.22 -1.60
N SER A 1095 12.10 26.71 -2.61
CA SER A 1095 11.83 25.28 -2.78
C SER A 1095 13.11 24.45 -2.84
N ALA A 1096 13.05 23.15 -2.54
CA ALA A 1096 14.20 22.25 -2.70
C ALA A 1096 14.77 22.27 -4.13
N ALA A 1097 13.90 22.42 -5.14
CA ALA A 1097 14.31 22.56 -6.54
C ALA A 1097 15.10 23.86 -6.80
N GLU A 1098 14.69 24.99 -6.22
CA GLU A 1098 15.40 26.28 -6.31
C GLU A 1098 16.70 26.28 -5.49
N ARG A 1099 16.72 25.60 -4.34
CA ARG A 1099 17.95 25.28 -3.57
C ARG A 1099 18.91 24.35 -4.33
N GLY A 1100 18.49 23.78 -5.47
CA GLY A 1100 19.28 22.85 -6.28
C GLY A 1100 19.37 21.44 -5.69
N ILE A 1101 18.53 21.12 -4.70
CA ILE A 1101 18.43 19.81 -4.07
C ILE A 1101 17.60 18.92 -4.97
N LEU A 1102 18.25 18.39 -6.01
CA LEU A 1102 17.72 17.33 -6.91
C LEU A 1102 17.50 16.00 -6.16
N SER A 1103 17.84 15.96 -4.88
CA SER A 1103 18.09 14.74 -4.15
C SER A 1103 18.11 15.01 -2.63
N PRO A 1104 17.00 14.84 -1.89
CA PRO A 1104 16.98 14.96 -0.44
C PRO A 1104 17.41 13.67 0.25
N ARG A 1105 18.38 13.75 1.17
CA ARG A 1105 18.60 12.65 2.15
C ARG A 1105 17.49 12.76 3.17
N ALA A 1106 16.86 11.65 3.56
CA ALA A 1106 16.07 11.63 4.78
C ALA A 1106 16.99 11.96 5.97
N THR A 1107 16.94 13.20 6.45
CA THR A 1107 17.77 13.66 7.56
C THR A 1107 17.11 13.25 8.86
N GLY A 1108 17.81 12.44 9.67
CA GLY A 1108 17.39 12.12 11.03
C GLY A 1108 17.39 13.38 11.90
N GLY A 1109 16.24 14.07 11.93
CA GLY A 1109 16.08 15.35 12.59
C GLY A 1109 16.34 15.30 14.09
N ARG A 1110 16.92 16.39 14.62
CA ARG A 1110 17.10 16.61 16.06
C ARG A 1110 16.33 17.86 16.47
N ALA A 1111 15.45 17.72 17.46
CA ALA A 1111 14.86 18.89 18.12
C ALA A 1111 15.95 19.67 18.87
N ILE A 1112 15.88 21.00 18.85
CA ILE A 1112 16.62 21.83 19.78
C ILE A 1112 16.07 21.57 21.19
N SER A 1113 16.82 20.79 21.98
CA SER A 1113 16.47 20.44 23.35
C SER A 1113 17.06 21.46 24.32
N LEU A 1114 16.31 21.88 25.34
CA LEU A 1114 16.81 22.83 26.33
C LEU A 1114 18.04 22.27 27.09
N PRO A 1115 18.99 23.13 27.50
CA PRO A 1115 20.13 22.73 28.32
C PRO A 1115 19.70 22.01 29.63
N PRO A 1116 20.38 20.93 30.04
CA PRO A 1116 20.17 20.32 31.35
C PRO A 1116 20.41 21.33 32.48
N GLY A 1117 19.42 21.53 33.35
CA GLY A 1117 19.53 22.42 34.53
C GLY A 1117 18.29 23.26 34.82
N ILE A 1118 17.47 23.57 33.82
CA ILE A 1118 16.31 24.51 33.94
C ILE A 1118 15.18 23.97 34.84
N LEU A 1119 15.18 22.68 35.19
CA LEU A 1119 14.36 22.09 36.25
C LEU A 1119 15.25 21.16 37.11
N GLY A 1120 15.35 21.44 38.42
CA GLY A 1120 16.34 20.82 39.31
C GLY A 1120 16.29 19.30 39.43
N GLN A 1121 17.21 18.61 38.74
CA GLN A 1121 17.51 17.19 38.88
C GLN A 1121 19.05 17.01 38.85
N PRO A 1122 19.63 16.01 39.54
CA PRO A 1122 21.09 15.81 39.60
C PRO A 1122 21.69 15.26 38.30
N GLU A 1123 23.00 15.42 38.14
CA GLU A 1123 23.78 14.91 36.99
C GLU A 1123 23.71 13.38 36.87
N ALA A 1124 23.24 12.89 35.72
CA ALA A 1124 23.41 11.49 35.33
C ALA A 1124 24.82 11.31 34.71
N LYS A 1125 25.62 10.41 35.30
CA LYS A 1125 27.01 10.17 34.87
C LYS A 1125 27.06 9.67 33.42
N GLN A 1126 27.75 10.41 32.55
CA GLN A 1126 28.03 9.95 31.18
C GLN A 1126 29.03 8.79 31.18
N GLY A 1127 28.74 7.75 30.41
CA GLY A 1127 29.75 6.75 30.01
C GLY A 1127 30.66 7.33 28.92
N ASN A 1128 31.95 7.00 28.95
CA ASN A 1128 32.95 7.60 28.06
C ASN A 1128 32.69 7.27 26.58
N GLY A 1129 32.32 8.30 25.80
CA GLY A 1129 32.10 8.23 24.35
C GLY A 1129 32.40 9.57 23.68
N ALA A 1130 33.60 10.11 23.90
CA ALA A 1130 33.94 11.49 23.53
C ALA A 1130 34.04 11.70 22.00
N ILE A 1131 33.07 12.42 21.43
CA ILE A 1131 33.18 13.03 20.10
C ILE A 1131 33.93 14.35 20.25
N LYS A 1132 34.91 14.61 19.37
CA LYS A 1132 35.70 15.85 19.40
C LYS A 1132 34.84 17.09 19.11
N PRO A 1133 35.08 18.23 19.77
CA PRO A 1133 34.42 19.48 19.41
C PRO A 1133 34.90 19.95 18.04
N THR A 1134 33.98 20.02 17.08
CA THR A 1134 34.13 20.96 15.95
C THR A 1134 34.00 22.38 16.49
N THR A 1135 34.66 23.33 15.83
CA THR A 1135 34.64 24.75 16.21
C THR A 1135 33.26 25.36 15.92
N ALA A 1136 32.35 25.23 16.88
CA ALA A 1136 31.16 26.06 16.91
C ALA A 1136 31.58 27.54 17.00
N SER A 1137 30.95 28.39 16.20
CA SER A 1137 30.86 29.81 16.53
C SER A 1137 30.20 29.96 17.91
N LEU A 1138 30.45 31.08 18.57
CA LEU A 1138 29.62 31.51 19.69
C LEU A 1138 28.21 31.77 19.12
N VAL A 1139 27.33 30.77 19.20
CA VAL A 1139 25.92 30.96 18.83
C VAL A 1139 25.33 31.91 19.85
N GLU A 1140 24.97 33.10 19.38
CA GLU A 1140 24.45 34.14 20.23
C GLU A 1140 23.07 33.74 20.75
N LYS A 1141 22.84 33.94 22.05
CA LYS A 1141 21.55 33.58 22.66
C LYS A 1141 20.55 34.71 22.56
N GLU A 1142 19.31 34.33 22.26
CA GLU A 1142 18.13 35.19 22.26
C GLU A 1142 17.20 34.81 23.43
N PRO A 1143 16.58 35.77 24.14
CA PRO A 1143 15.49 35.47 25.05
C PRO A 1143 14.24 35.02 24.29
N SER A 1144 13.49 34.10 24.88
CA SER A 1144 12.15 33.70 24.44
C SER A 1144 11.25 33.51 25.66
N VAL A 1145 9.97 33.88 25.52
CA VAL A 1145 8.95 33.64 26.55
C VAL A 1145 8.23 32.34 26.23
N VAL A 1146 8.30 31.37 27.14
CA VAL A 1146 7.78 30.02 26.95
C VAL A 1146 6.68 29.72 27.95
N PHE A 1147 5.54 29.26 27.44
CA PHE A 1147 4.45 28.69 28.22
C PHE A 1147 4.54 27.16 28.16
N THR A 1148 4.62 26.51 29.32
CA THR A 1148 4.68 25.05 29.47
C THR A 1148 3.36 24.50 29.97
N GLU A 1149 2.99 23.29 29.58
CA GLU A 1149 1.75 22.62 30.01
C GLU A 1149 0.48 23.25 29.39
N VAL A 1150 0.58 23.69 28.13
CA VAL A 1150 -0.50 24.29 27.33
C VAL A 1150 -1.52 23.24 26.91
N GLY A 1151 -2.54 23.01 27.74
CA GLY A 1151 -3.61 22.03 27.50
C GLY A 1151 -4.90 22.62 26.92
N CYS A 1152 -5.86 21.76 26.59
CA CYS A 1152 -7.22 22.20 26.24
C CYS A 1152 -7.88 22.96 27.39
N THR A 1153 -8.73 23.93 27.03
CA THR A 1153 -9.58 24.70 27.96
C THR A 1153 -11.02 24.72 27.46
N THR A 1154 -12.01 24.96 28.32
CA THR A 1154 -13.43 24.97 27.91
C THR A 1154 -13.83 26.26 27.19
N SER A 1155 -13.33 27.40 27.65
CA SER A 1155 -13.46 28.72 27.02
C SER A 1155 -12.12 29.15 26.45
N SER A 1156 -12.15 30.06 25.48
CA SER A 1156 -10.95 30.53 24.79
C SER A 1156 -10.37 31.77 25.47
N TYR A 1157 -9.03 31.90 25.48
CA TYR A 1157 -8.35 33.01 26.15
C TYR A 1157 -7.28 33.64 25.25
N ARG A 1158 -7.04 34.94 25.44
CA ARG A 1158 -5.92 35.68 24.85
C ARG A 1158 -4.95 36.05 25.96
N ILE A 1159 -3.67 35.72 25.80
CA ILE A 1159 -2.60 36.07 26.72
C ILE A 1159 -1.72 37.10 26.03
N ASP A 1160 -1.75 38.34 26.52
CA ASP A 1160 -0.88 39.43 26.07
C ASP A 1160 0.32 39.55 27.01
N VAL A 1161 1.54 39.63 26.48
CA VAL A 1161 2.80 39.50 27.24
C VAL A 1161 3.63 40.77 27.16
N PHE A 1162 4.17 41.22 28.30
CA PHE A 1162 4.89 42.47 28.46
C PHE A 1162 6.15 42.32 29.33
N THR A 1163 7.12 43.23 29.18
CA THR A 1163 8.30 43.30 30.06
C THR A 1163 7.89 43.57 31.52
N ALA A 1164 8.71 43.14 32.50
CA ALA A 1164 8.45 43.45 33.91
C ALA A 1164 8.34 44.97 34.17
N GLY A 1165 9.12 45.78 33.45
CA GLY A 1165 9.13 47.24 33.56
C GLY A 1165 7.91 47.96 32.96
N ALA A 1166 7.03 47.26 32.23
CA ALA A 1166 5.96 47.86 31.45
C ALA A 1166 5.10 48.86 32.24
N GLN A 1167 5.07 50.10 31.76
CA GLN A 1167 4.22 51.19 32.27
C GLN A 1167 2.81 51.19 31.66
N SER A 1168 2.63 50.48 30.54
CA SER A 1168 1.36 50.33 29.84
C SER A 1168 1.14 48.87 29.48
N LEU A 1169 -0.05 48.34 29.81
CA LEU A 1169 -0.50 46.99 29.45
C LEU A 1169 -1.43 47.00 28.23
N VAL A 1170 -1.27 47.98 27.34
CA VAL A 1170 -1.98 48.03 26.06
C VAL A 1170 -1.18 47.23 25.03
N PRO A 1171 -1.66 46.07 24.54
CA PRO A 1171 -0.92 45.27 23.56
C PRO A 1171 -1.00 45.91 22.17
N ASP A 1172 0.03 46.69 21.83
CA ASP A 1172 0.15 47.43 20.57
C ASP A 1172 1.59 47.36 20.05
N VAL A 1173 1.78 46.65 18.93
CA VAL A 1173 3.09 46.40 18.30
C VAL A 1173 3.76 47.67 17.77
N THR A 1174 3.00 48.77 17.63
CA THR A 1174 3.47 50.02 17.01
C THR A 1174 3.73 51.14 18.02
N THR A 1175 3.09 51.12 19.19
CA THR A 1175 3.19 52.20 20.19
C THR A 1175 3.62 51.76 21.58
N ASN A 1176 3.60 50.46 21.91
CA ASN A 1176 4.04 49.97 23.22
C ASN A 1176 5.41 49.27 23.13
N PRO A 1177 6.54 49.94 23.49
CA PRO A 1177 7.87 49.35 23.42
C PRO A 1177 8.15 48.30 24.52
N ASP A 1178 7.15 47.95 25.33
CA ASP A 1178 7.22 46.89 26.33
C ASP A 1178 6.29 45.70 26.02
N PHE A 1179 5.54 45.72 24.91
CA PHE A 1179 4.68 44.61 24.48
C PHE A 1179 5.47 43.58 23.67
N ILE A 1180 5.68 42.39 24.25
CA ILE A 1180 6.50 41.31 23.68
C ILE A 1180 5.72 40.51 22.63
N GLY A 1181 4.45 40.20 22.90
CA GLY A 1181 3.63 39.44 21.96
C GLY A 1181 2.37 38.81 22.58
N GLN A 1182 1.74 37.94 21.80
CA GLN A 1182 0.40 37.41 22.09
C GLN A 1182 0.31 35.91 21.79
N VAL A 1183 -0.40 35.18 22.67
CA VAL A 1183 -0.77 33.77 22.50
C VAL A 1183 -2.26 33.61 22.76
N THR A 1184 -2.99 33.07 21.79
CA THR A 1184 -4.36 32.58 21.98
C THR A 1184 -4.34 31.13 22.46
N ARG A 1185 -5.18 30.84 23.45
CA ARG A 1185 -5.56 29.49 23.87
C ARG A 1185 -6.95 29.22 23.31
N ILE A 1186 -7.03 28.46 22.22
CA ILE A 1186 -8.32 28.04 21.66
C ILE A 1186 -9.04 27.10 22.65
N GLY A 1187 -10.27 27.45 22.99
CA GLY A 1187 -11.14 26.65 23.83
C GLY A 1187 -11.83 25.56 23.01
N MET A 1188 -12.01 24.38 23.60
CA MET A 1188 -12.72 23.27 22.97
C MET A 1188 -14.25 23.46 22.98
N GLY A 1189 -14.76 24.45 23.72
CA GLY A 1189 -16.17 24.71 23.91
C GLY A 1189 -16.84 23.80 24.94
N ARG A 1190 -18.15 23.98 25.15
CA ARG A 1190 -18.95 23.22 26.13
C ARG A 1190 -19.62 21.97 25.54
N GLY A 1191 -19.66 21.87 24.20
CA GLY A 1191 -20.29 20.77 23.46
C GLY A 1191 -21.83 20.77 23.50
N ARG A 1192 -22.41 19.66 23.06
CA ARG A 1192 -23.86 19.39 23.15
C ARG A 1192 -24.29 19.16 24.61
N GLN A 1193 -25.56 19.42 24.90
CA GLN A 1193 -26.15 19.08 26.21
C GLN A 1193 -26.07 17.57 26.45
N GLY A 1194 -25.44 17.17 27.57
CA GLY A 1194 -25.25 15.77 27.96
C GLY A 1194 -23.90 15.17 27.56
N ASP A 1195 -23.36 15.54 26.40
CA ASP A 1195 -22.14 14.92 25.83
C ASP A 1195 -20.83 15.49 26.41
N GLY A 1196 -20.87 16.69 27.00
CA GLY A 1196 -19.69 17.40 27.51
C GLY A 1196 -18.80 18.00 26.41
N PRO A 1197 -17.60 18.52 26.76
CA PRO A 1197 -16.70 19.16 25.80
C PRO A 1197 -16.30 18.22 24.65
N PRO A 1198 -16.42 18.64 23.38
CA PRO A 1198 -15.93 17.88 22.23
C PRO A 1198 -14.43 17.63 22.35
N ASN A 1199 -13.95 16.53 21.77
CA ASN A 1199 -12.54 16.12 21.81
C ASN A 1199 -11.91 15.99 23.22
N SER A 1200 -12.70 15.99 24.30
CA SER A 1200 -12.19 15.86 25.69
C SER A 1200 -11.30 14.63 25.91
N GLY A 1201 -11.60 13.50 25.27
CA GLY A 1201 -10.75 12.29 25.27
C GLY A 1201 -9.58 12.30 24.27
N ARG A 1202 -9.51 13.28 23.36
CA ARG A 1202 -8.38 13.53 22.43
C ARG A 1202 -7.49 14.69 22.89
N CYS A 1203 -7.92 15.44 23.90
CA CYS A 1203 -7.17 16.53 24.52
C CYS A 1203 -5.96 16.02 25.33
N ARG A 1204 -4.80 16.52 24.94
CA ARG A 1204 -3.48 16.00 25.33
C ARG A 1204 -3.10 16.23 26.81
N LYS A 1205 -2.72 15.16 27.50
CA LYS A 1205 -1.74 15.15 28.60
C LYS A 1205 -0.49 14.37 28.12
N PRO A 1206 0.75 14.72 28.52
CA PRO A 1206 1.13 16.00 29.08
C PRO A 1206 1.12 17.09 28.00
N ALA A 1207 0.76 18.28 28.44
CA ALA A 1207 0.27 19.35 27.58
C ALA A 1207 1.37 20.07 26.78
N ALA A 1208 0.97 20.86 25.78
CA ALA A 1208 1.86 21.41 24.75
C ALA A 1208 2.77 22.55 25.26
N THR A 1209 3.58 23.10 24.35
CA THR A 1209 4.42 24.29 24.57
C THR A 1209 3.99 25.41 23.62
N ARG A 1210 4.07 26.67 24.06
CA ARG A 1210 3.92 27.86 23.22
C ARG A 1210 5.12 28.80 23.48
N VAL A 1211 5.63 29.45 22.44
CA VAL A 1211 6.93 30.14 22.39
C VAL A 1211 6.78 31.50 21.70
N LEU A 1212 7.12 32.58 22.40
CA LEU A 1212 7.28 33.90 21.81
C LEU A 1212 8.78 34.24 21.73
N PRO A 1213 9.37 34.39 20.53
CA PRO A 1213 10.68 35.00 20.37
C PRO A 1213 10.68 36.42 20.95
N ALA A 1214 11.73 36.81 21.67
CA ALA A 1214 11.80 38.08 22.37
C ALA A 1214 13.14 38.83 22.16
N GLY A 1215 13.89 38.53 21.10
CA GLY A 1215 15.19 39.15 20.78
C GLY A 1215 15.23 40.68 20.86
N GLU A 1216 14.19 41.37 20.37
CA GLU A 1216 14.03 42.82 20.45
C GLU A 1216 14.00 43.38 21.90
N PHE A 1217 13.79 42.52 22.90
CA PHE A 1217 13.71 42.84 24.32
C PHE A 1217 14.94 42.35 25.11
N LYS A 1218 16.01 41.93 24.42
CA LYS A 1218 17.27 41.40 25.00
C LYS A 1218 17.93 42.29 26.04
N GLU A 1219 17.80 43.62 25.93
CA GLU A 1219 18.31 44.58 26.93
C GLU A 1219 17.35 44.78 28.13
N LYS A 1220 16.10 44.34 28.01
CA LYS A 1220 15.03 44.49 29.02
C LYS A 1220 14.72 43.20 29.80
N LEU A 1221 15.36 42.10 29.45
CA LEU A 1221 15.14 40.77 30.01
C LEU A 1221 16.47 40.18 30.52
N SER A 1222 16.41 39.32 31.54
CA SER A 1222 17.50 38.46 31.98
C SER A 1222 17.07 36.99 31.98
N GLU A 1223 18.00 36.06 32.16
CA GLU A 1223 17.65 34.67 32.45
C GLU A 1223 16.90 34.62 33.79
N GLY A 1224 15.73 33.97 33.81
CA GLY A 1224 14.86 33.96 34.99
C GLY A 1224 14.14 35.26 35.33
N SER A 1225 14.13 36.29 34.45
CA SER A 1225 13.29 37.48 34.63
C SER A 1225 11.80 37.13 34.60
N ASP A 1226 11.02 37.79 35.46
CA ASP A 1226 9.56 37.82 35.38
C ASP A 1226 9.10 38.60 34.14
N VAL A 1227 7.89 38.30 33.66
CA VAL A 1227 7.17 39.08 32.65
C VAL A 1227 5.74 39.34 33.12
N LYS A 1228 5.18 40.50 32.77
CA LYS A 1228 3.78 40.82 33.04
C LYS A 1228 2.91 40.19 31.96
N ILE A 1229 1.75 39.66 32.33
CA ILE A 1229 0.74 39.20 31.37
C ILE A 1229 -0.63 39.79 31.67
N VAL A 1230 -1.45 39.92 30.64
CA VAL A 1230 -2.88 40.17 30.73
C VAL A 1230 -3.59 38.99 30.09
N VAL A 1231 -4.48 38.33 30.83
CA VAL A 1231 -5.27 37.20 30.35
C VAL A 1231 -6.70 37.66 30.13
N THR A 1232 -7.15 37.74 28.88
CA THR A 1232 -8.54 38.08 28.53
C THR A 1232 -9.32 36.83 28.13
N ASN A 1233 -10.51 36.63 28.70
CA ASN A 1233 -11.46 35.63 28.23
C ASN A 1233 -12.12 36.12 26.92
N LEU A 1234 -12.00 35.35 25.83
CA LEU A 1234 -12.55 35.73 24.51
C LEU A 1234 -14.07 35.51 24.40
N GLU A 1235 -14.68 34.77 25.34
CA GLU A 1235 -16.13 34.56 25.42
C GLU A 1235 -16.85 35.76 26.05
N THR A 1236 -16.29 36.36 27.12
CA THR A 1236 -16.89 37.52 27.81
C THR A 1236 -16.24 38.86 27.47
N GLY A 1237 -14.99 38.86 27.01
CA GLY A 1237 -14.17 40.06 26.82
C GLY A 1237 -13.52 40.59 28.10
N GLU A 1238 -13.69 39.90 29.23
CA GLU A 1238 -13.20 40.35 30.55
C GLU A 1238 -11.78 39.86 30.86
N GLU A 1239 -11.09 40.58 31.74
CA GLU A 1239 -9.77 40.20 32.24
C GLU A 1239 -9.90 39.18 33.38
N VAL A 1240 -9.16 38.07 33.26
CA VAL A 1240 -9.10 37.00 34.26
C VAL A 1240 -8.10 37.39 35.34
N ALA A 1241 -8.49 37.30 36.61
CA ALA A 1241 -7.63 37.67 37.72
C ALA A 1241 -6.42 36.73 37.86
N GLU A 1242 -5.27 37.25 38.29
CA GLU A 1242 -4.04 36.47 38.52
C GLU A 1242 -4.25 35.28 39.47
N GLN A 1243 -5.02 35.49 40.55
CA GLN A 1243 -5.38 34.44 41.49
C GLN A 1243 -6.23 33.32 40.87
N GLU A 1244 -6.72 33.49 39.65
CA GLU A 1244 -7.48 32.51 38.87
C GLU A 1244 -6.61 31.89 37.76
N TYR A 1245 -5.99 32.70 36.89
CA TYR A 1245 -5.20 32.15 35.78
C TYR A 1245 -3.94 31.40 36.25
N VAL A 1246 -3.33 31.75 37.39
CA VAL A 1246 -2.17 31.01 37.94
C VAL A 1246 -2.55 29.58 38.38
N LYS A 1247 -3.84 29.28 38.54
CA LYS A 1247 -4.36 27.92 38.78
C LYS A 1247 -4.64 27.15 37.48
N MET A 1248 -4.52 27.77 36.31
CA MET A 1248 -4.81 27.17 35.01
C MET A 1248 -3.51 26.69 34.30
N PRO A 1249 -3.48 25.47 33.75
CA PRO A 1249 -2.25 24.92 33.16
C PRO A 1249 -1.83 25.67 31.88
N GLY A 1250 -0.55 26.04 31.82
CA GLY A 1250 0.06 26.76 30.70
C GLY A 1250 -0.31 28.23 30.56
N PHE A 1251 -0.78 28.89 31.62
CA PHE A 1251 -0.98 30.35 31.64
C PHE A 1251 0.22 31.11 32.23
N THR A 1252 1.08 30.44 33.01
CA THR A 1252 2.30 31.04 33.58
C THR A 1252 3.48 30.95 32.60
N PRO A 1253 4.04 32.08 32.14
CA PRO A 1253 5.22 32.11 31.25
C PRO A 1253 6.54 31.93 32.02
N LYS A 1254 7.62 31.66 31.27
CA LYS A 1254 9.02 31.70 31.75
C LYS A 1254 9.92 32.31 30.67
N VAL A 1255 10.86 33.16 31.07
CA VAL A 1255 11.92 33.68 30.16
C VAL A 1255 13.08 32.68 30.13
N VAL A 1256 13.40 32.17 28.94
CA VAL A 1256 14.53 31.25 28.68
C VAL A 1256 15.42 31.80 27.57
N TRP A 1257 16.72 31.46 27.60
CA TRP A 1257 17.70 31.96 26.63
C TRP A 1257 18.15 30.83 25.71
N LEU A 1258 17.65 30.88 24.47
CA LEU A 1258 17.79 29.87 23.44
C LEU A 1258 18.92 30.24 22.47
N ALA A 1259 19.45 29.24 21.77
CA ALA A 1259 20.26 29.46 20.58
C ALA A 1259 19.33 29.77 19.39
N GLU A 1260 19.79 30.65 18.49
CA GLU A 1260 19.20 30.88 17.15
C GLU A 1260 19.35 29.65 16.23
#